data_AF-A0A202C4R6-F1
#
_entry.id   AF-A0A202C4R6-F1
#
_cell.length_a   1.000
_cell.length_b   1.000
_cell.length_c   1.000
_cell.angle_alpha   90.00
_cell.angle_beta   90.00
_cell.angle_gamma   90.00
#
_symmetry.space_group_name_H-M   'P 1'
#
loop_
_entity.id
_entity.type
_entity.pdbx_description
1 polymer ?
#
loop_
_entity_poly.entity_id
_entity_poly.type
_entity_poly.pdbx_seq_one_letter_code
_entity_poly.pdbx_strand_id
1 'polypeptide(L)'
;MWAKDKLLGGAGIPAGKVTADVLWEDVHGLIKSDAGYRLEVTDSGENAKIKVPVNKSKKGNAVIAFRVDGEVYWSWHVWVTDDPSNGSTYKSFPNVKRQKADGTIEAIPDEEWGWMDRNLGAISSSITANDWNRNGGLLYQWGRKDPIPPLVYRGNDFYEVSGSIGRIRHRGAKNFTGAANFDNLRKFVLLSNATVSNNLKLSVKNPLSLIYVNKDDNSGIAYYNNNANLMVNWFGKMPGLNDSQLPELNLWSDNSQGKVTSGYNNDAAAQPYRSKSSYDPCPNGWRVPSALVANLASPTYVDDIRVDFSPFGVRTNMSKNVFEANNYHKIKPTAAGTPNFMTNFKLYPNFGFDLSNAGGLNMGIFPGTGAIVLNAHQGQFTDQHQTTLWTATMARHFDTTPSVGARTLFLIPDKMQPDIPDSGYPDVKGRYWYFPLAGNSTTDAAGCRCIKDPLYVVNEYDFPTEYIVPETEYREGINNPNTYQVVKNTSAFTVEIPVSKAFSVQSQLLNNKDILNSVNFNNLKANVLWTTNTGLVNNVSVVNPSPTSLGAISSSKIAVTINPNQSGNAVVTLHNGSITNPVYWSWHIWVTDTAVGSYNYTTELPVTSVTNYVNYVPKADNVFQTEFMDRNLGATDAFPLVVNPLTPTAAELAKIKASTGLHYQWGRKDPLPIFQYADDRTSHPVYLGNTANGVLTYTTLSAASYNDLAGNYIVPYNTYTNSANANVSAADKISDKVSKVLSYSVKNPLVYMIPSAFAPYNSTTPVYTNGTDWLANEPNLAPDRWGRGGKKSPFDPCPEGWRIPDLTGVMISTVQDFGFTPWYKKDKNAATSYSIITDYLGQRVRRSASASYTIGYMFNDSSYKTGNYPNSGSRGFRSVTANQTATGTYNFINYQYPGVWTAALNSNYIGRPVNILFDAASTANRMIAFHDNNDPYFGMSCRCVKIKYDAEGNEEGVIPKLQITSLPASKPSALLSKNDVQAIKEDKISFFPNPVKEELYIKTPDNREGYYYQIYNMSGQLVKSGKFENGKTNLSSLITGTYLLRINDSKEIVKIIKE
;
A
#
# COMPACT_ATOMS: atom_id res chain seq x y z
N MET A 1 -34.68 -15.79 -0.59
CA MET A 1 -34.22 -15.60 -1.99
C MET A 1 -34.80 -16.66 -2.93
N TRP A 2 -34.22 -17.86 -3.05
CA TRP A 2 -34.65 -18.88 -4.05
C TRP A 2 -36.13 -19.25 -4.06
N ALA A 3 -36.77 -19.37 -2.89
CA ALA A 3 -38.17 -19.78 -2.83
C ALA A 3 -39.16 -18.68 -3.26
N LYS A 4 -38.89 -17.40 -2.92
CA LYS A 4 -39.92 -16.33 -2.90
C LYS A 4 -39.54 -15.03 -3.62
N ASP A 5 -38.29 -14.86 -4.04
CA ASP A 5 -37.87 -13.63 -4.70
C ASP A 5 -38.55 -13.46 -6.08
N LYS A 6 -38.96 -12.23 -6.42
CA LYS A 6 -39.74 -11.95 -7.63
C LYS A 6 -38.96 -12.11 -8.95
N LEU A 7 -37.63 -12.01 -8.92
CA LEU A 7 -36.78 -12.10 -10.12
C LEU A 7 -36.03 -13.43 -10.20
N LEU A 8 -35.43 -13.85 -9.08
CA LEU A 8 -34.62 -15.06 -8.96
C LEU A 8 -35.45 -16.31 -8.61
N GLY A 9 -36.62 -16.14 -7.98
CA GLY A 9 -37.33 -17.24 -7.35
C GLY A 9 -37.97 -18.27 -8.29
N GLY A 10 -38.91 -19.04 -7.74
CA GLY A 10 -39.69 -20.07 -8.45
C GLY A 10 -39.34 -21.52 -8.11
N ALA A 11 -38.24 -21.76 -7.38
CA ALA A 11 -37.91 -23.08 -6.83
C ALA A 11 -37.03 -22.93 -5.58
N GLY A 12 -37.36 -23.65 -4.51
CA GLY A 12 -36.53 -23.69 -3.30
C GLY A 12 -35.15 -24.29 -3.56
N ILE A 13 -34.22 -24.10 -2.61
CA ILE A 13 -32.93 -24.79 -2.64
C ILE A 13 -33.21 -26.30 -2.47
N PRO A 14 -32.66 -27.18 -3.33
CA PRO A 14 -32.90 -28.62 -3.24
C PRO A 14 -32.28 -29.21 -1.97
N ALA A 15 -32.79 -30.37 -1.56
CA ALA A 15 -32.11 -31.19 -0.55
C ALA A 15 -30.79 -31.73 -1.14
N GLY A 16 -29.74 -31.79 -0.32
CA GLY A 16 -28.43 -32.27 -0.74
C GLY A 16 -27.35 -32.00 0.31
N LYS A 17 -26.11 -32.38 0.02
CA LYS A 17 -24.97 -32.14 0.90
C LYS A 17 -24.62 -30.67 0.93
N VAL A 18 -24.82 -30.05 2.08
CA VAL A 18 -24.49 -28.64 2.34
C VAL A 18 -23.01 -28.48 2.68
N THR A 19 -22.34 -27.52 2.04
CA THR A 19 -20.96 -27.14 2.36
C THR A 19 -20.74 -25.63 2.19
N ALA A 20 -19.73 -25.10 2.87
CA ALA A 20 -19.24 -23.74 2.66
C ALA A 20 -17.72 -23.72 2.45
N ASP A 21 -17.26 -22.78 1.63
CA ASP A 21 -15.85 -22.59 1.33
C ASP A 21 -15.51 -21.14 1.00
N VAL A 22 -14.22 -20.80 1.15
CA VAL A 22 -13.67 -19.56 0.61
C VAL A 22 -13.51 -19.77 -0.90
N LEU A 23 -14.44 -19.21 -1.68
CA LEU A 23 -14.39 -19.29 -3.14
C LEU A 23 -13.10 -18.65 -3.65
N TRP A 24 -12.82 -17.44 -3.16
CA TRP A 24 -11.58 -16.73 -3.39
C TRP A 24 -11.30 -15.71 -2.28
N GLU A 25 -10.02 -15.42 -2.06
CA GLU A 25 -9.49 -14.34 -1.22
C GLU A 25 -8.33 -13.63 -1.95
N ASP A 26 -8.20 -12.31 -1.81
CA ASP A 26 -7.15 -11.50 -2.46
C ASP A 26 -5.82 -11.44 -1.69
N VAL A 27 -5.87 -11.82 -0.41
CA VAL A 27 -4.69 -12.01 0.44
C VAL A 27 -4.73 -13.44 0.94
N HIS A 28 -3.72 -14.24 0.56
CA HIS A 28 -3.65 -15.64 0.96
C HIS A 28 -3.71 -15.81 2.48
N GLY A 29 -4.63 -16.63 2.97
CA GLY A 29 -4.91 -16.85 4.38
C GLY A 29 -5.46 -15.62 5.10
N LEU A 30 -6.29 -14.82 4.42
CA LEU A 30 -7.13 -13.79 5.04
C LEU A 30 -8.21 -14.46 5.89
N ILE A 31 -8.85 -15.48 5.33
CA ILE A 31 -9.80 -16.34 6.04
C ILE A 31 -9.08 -17.61 6.51
N LYS A 32 -9.19 -17.90 7.80
CA LYS A 32 -8.60 -19.09 8.44
C LYS A 32 -9.46 -20.33 8.12
N SER A 33 -9.29 -20.89 6.93
CA SER A 33 -10.03 -22.08 6.46
C SER A 33 -9.29 -23.40 6.73
N ASP A 34 -9.97 -24.53 6.55
CA ASP A 34 -9.36 -25.85 6.55
C ASP A 34 -8.69 -26.18 5.19
N ALA A 35 -8.22 -27.41 5.03
CA ALA A 35 -7.77 -27.95 3.76
C ALA A 35 -8.86 -27.80 2.68
N GLY A 36 -8.45 -27.44 1.46
CA GLY A 36 -9.38 -27.18 0.36
C GLY A 36 -10.27 -25.95 0.54
N TYR A 37 -9.87 -25.01 1.42
CA TYR A 37 -10.59 -23.76 1.70
C TYR A 37 -11.97 -23.96 2.36
N ARG A 38 -12.22 -25.12 2.97
CA ARG A 38 -13.50 -25.44 3.61
C ARG A 38 -13.73 -24.61 4.87
N LEU A 39 -15.00 -24.31 5.12
CA LEU A 39 -15.50 -23.62 6.30
C LEU A 39 -16.53 -24.47 7.03
N GLU A 40 -16.63 -24.26 8.34
CA GLU A 40 -17.60 -24.94 9.19
C GLU A 40 -19.00 -24.35 8.96
N VAL A 41 -19.97 -25.23 8.74
CA VAL A 41 -21.41 -24.91 8.77
C VAL A 41 -21.98 -25.49 10.05
N THR A 42 -22.55 -24.63 10.89
CA THR A 42 -23.26 -25.03 12.12
C THR A 42 -24.76 -25.06 11.89
N ASP A 43 -25.46 -25.86 12.68
CA ASP A 43 -26.91 -26.06 12.58
C ASP A 43 -27.36 -26.57 11.20
N SER A 44 -28.67 -26.51 10.92
CA SER A 44 -29.24 -26.98 9.65
C SER A 44 -30.50 -26.20 9.28
N GLY A 45 -30.93 -26.34 8.02
CA GLY A 45 -32.11 -25.65 7.50
C GLY A 45 -31.97 -24.12 7.56
N GLU A 46 -33.03 -23.43 7.98
CA GLU A 46 -33.07 -21.97 8.10
C GLU A 46 -32.19 -21.43 9.25
N ASN A 47 -31.83 -22.28 10.21
CA ASN A 47 -30.96 -21.90 11.34
C ASN A 47 -29.47 -22.04 11.03
N ALA A 48 -29.11 -22.57 9.85
CA ALA A 48 -27.72 -22.85 9.50
C ALA A 48 -26.87 -21.57 9.43
N LYS A 49 -25.65 -21.62 9.97
CA LYS A 49 -24.69 -20.50 9.95
C LYS A 49 -23.33 -20.96 9.44
N ILE A 50 -22.61 -20.06 8.74
CA ILE A 50 -21.25 -20.31 8.25
C ILE A 50 -20.28 -19.57 9.18
N LYS A 51 -19.34 -20.28 9.79
CA LYS A 51 -18.27 -19.64 10.57
C LYS A 51 -17.17 -19.14 9.64
N VAL A 52 -16.86 -17.84 9.73
CA VAL A 52 -15.83 -17.17 8.91
C VAL A 52 -14.75 -16.57 9.81
N PRO A 53 -13.78 -17.37 10.29
CA PRO A 53 -12.69 -16.87 11.12
C PRO A 53 -11.69 -16.05 10.27
N VAL A 54 -11.42 -14.82 10.70
CA VAL A 54 -10.53 -13.88 9.99
C VAL A 54 -9.15 -13.82 10.66
N ASN A 55 -8.08 -13.70 9.87
CA ASN A 55 -6.77 -13.28 10.38
C ASN A 55 -6.73 -11.75 10.49
N LYS A 56 -6.96 -11.21 11.70
CA LYS A 56 -7.03 -9.75 11.92
C LYS A 56 -5.69 -9.01 11.75
N SER A 57 -4.60 -9.72 11.47
CA SER A 57 -3.31 -9.12 11.07
C SER A 57 -3.26 -8.74 9.60
N LYS A 58 -4.28 -9.14 8.83
CA LYS A 58 -4.41 -8.92 7.40
C LYS A 58 -5.67 -8.11 7.13
N LYS A 59 -5.61 -7.33 6.06
CA LYS A 59 -6.74 -6.61 5.48
C LYS A 59 -6.89 -7.06 4.03
N GLY A 60 -8.12 -7.16 3.56
CA GLY A 60 -8.40 -7.63 2.20
C GLY A 60 -9.85 -8.03 2.02
N ASN A 61 -10.10 -8.81 0.97
CA ASN A 61 -11.40 -9.22 0.51
C ASN A 61 -11.46 -10.73 0.29
N ALA A 62 -12.61 -11.32 0.57
CA ALA A 62 -12.91 -12.69 0.23
C ALA A 62 -14.37 -12.84 -0.23
N VAL A 63 -14.65 -13.89 -0.99
CA VAL A 63 -16.01 -14.34 -1.29
C VAL A 63 -16.19 -15.74 -0.70
N ILE A 64 -17.23 -15.88 0.12
CA ILE A 64 -17.64 -17.15 0.72
C ILE A 64 -18.77 -17.73 -0.11
N ALA A 65 -18.66 -18.99 -0.51
CA ALA A 65 -19.70 -19.70 -1.26
C ALA A 65 -20.44 -20.69 -0.37
N PHE A 66 -21.77 -20.69 -0.46
CA PHE A 66 -22.64 -21.73 0.07
C PHE A 66 -23.07 -22.67 -1.05
N ARG A 67 -22.91 -23.98 -0.83
CA ARG A 67 -23.15 -25.00 -1.84
C ARG A 67 -24.09 -26.09 -1.38
N VAL A 68 -24.80 -26.65 -2.35
CA VAL A 68 -25.55 -27.91 -2.24
C VAL A 68 -25.08 -28.83 -3.36
N ASP A 69 -24.58 -30.01 -2.99
CA ASP A 69 -24.02 -31.01 -3.92
C ASP A 69 -22.96 -30.43 -4.87
N GLY A 70 -22.16 -29.49 -4.37
CA GLY A 70 -21.05 -28.85 -5.09
C GLY A 70 -21.44 -27.61 -5.91
N GLU A 71 -22.72 -27.36 -6.13
CA GLU A 71 -23.21 -26.18 -6.86
C GLU A 71 -23.41 -24.98 -5.92
N VAL A 72 -23.03 -23.77 -6.36
CA VAL A 72 -23.19 -22.53 -5.57
C VAL A 72 -24.63 -22.03 -5.62
N TYR A 73 -25.25 -21.86 -4.45
CA TYR A 73 -26.60 -21.30 -4.30
C TYR A 73 -26.59 -19.89 -3.72
N TRP A 74 -25.53 -19.48 -3.04
CA TRP A 74 -25.35 -18.09 -2.63
C TRP A 74 -23.89 -17.79 -2.31
N SER A 75 -23.57 -16.51 -2.24
CA SER A 75 -22.24 -16.04 -1.89
C SER A 75 -22.27 -14.71 -1.15
N TRP A 76 -21.28 -14.48 -0.30
CA TRP A 76 -21.11 -13.25 0.47
C TRP A 76 -19.72 -12.67 0.24
N HIS A 77 -19.65 -11.36 0.04
CA HIS A 77 -18.39 -10.61 0.10
C HIS A 77 -18.06 -10.32 1.57
N VAL A 78 -16.87 -10.74 2.00
CA VAL A 78 -16.28 -10.43 3.29
C VAL A 78 -15.19 -9.39 3.07
N TRP A 79 -15.37 -8.23 3.66
CA TRP A 79 -14.44 -7.10 3.55
C TRP A 79 -13.79 -6.84 4.91
N VAL A 80 -12.49 -7.11 5.01
CA VAL A 80 -11.71 -6.97 6.24
C VAL A 80 -10.88 -5.69 6.12
N THR A 81 -11.28 -4.65 6.84
CA THR A 81 -10.66 -3.32 6.78
C THR A 81 -10.80 -2.55 8.11
N ASP A 82 -10.18 -1.37 8.21
CA ASP A 82 -10.48 -0.42 9.28
C ASP A 82 -11.90 0.17 9.07
N ASP A 83 -12.47 0.77 10.12
CA ASP A 83 -13.83 1.32 10.07
C ASP A 83 -14.02 2.35 8.93
N PRO A 84 -14.86 2.04 7.90
CA PRO A 84 -15.09 2.93 6.77
C PRO A 84 -16.13 4.03 7.05
N SER A 85 -16.69 4.13 8.26
CA SER A 85 -17.79 5.05 8.59
C SER A 85 -17.39 6.53 8.71
N ASN A 86 -16.09 6.83 8.75
CA ASN A 86 -15.53 8.18 8.95
C ASN A 86 -15.52 9.04 7.68
N GLY A 87 -16.50 8.89 6.79
CA GLY A 87 -16.55 9.60 5.52
C GLY A 87 -17.22 10.98 5.61
N SER A 88 -17.46 11.56 4.44
CA SER A 88 -18.11 12.86 4.29
C SER A 88 -19.61 12.80 4.68
N THR A 89 -20.18 13.94 5.08
CA THR A 89 -21.64 14.15 5.25
C THR A 89 -22.27 14.95 4.10
N TYR A 90 -21.56 15.09 2.99
CA TYR A 90 -21.98 15.93 1.86
C TYR A 90 -23.25 15.42 1.17
N LYS A 91 -24.15 16.37 0.90
CA LYS A 91 -25.34 16.24 0.07
C LYS A 91 -25.20 17.22 -1.10
N SER A 92 -25.19 16.72 -2.33
CA SER A 92 -25.21 17.53 -3.56
C SER A 92 -26.52 18.31 -3.67
N PHE A 93 -27.65 17.66 -3.36
CA PHE A 93 -28.95 18.26 -3.19
C PHE A 93 -29.31 18.29 -1.69
N PRO A 94 -29.40 19.46 -1.03
CA PRO A 94 -29.62 19.52 0.42
C PRO A 94 -30.91 18.84 0.90
N ASN A 95 -31.99 18.91 0.11
CA ASN A 95 -33.32 18.43 0.49
C ASN A 95 -33.58 16.98 0.04
N VAL A 96 -32.62 16.07 0.23
CA VAL A 96 -32.84 14.64 0.00
C VAL A 96 -33.89 14.08 0.98
N LYS A 97 -34.78 13.23 0.46
CA LYS A 97 -35.91 12.68 1.20
C LYS A 97 -35.86 11.16 1.26
N ARG A 98 -36.58 10.56 2.21
CA ARG A 98 -36.83 9.12 2.29
C ARG A 98 -38.33 8.83 2.29
N GLN A 99 -38.71 7.64 1.83
CA GLN A 99 -40.07 7.12 1.93
C GLN A 99 -40.08 5.95 2.93
N LYS A 100 -40.84 6.11 4.01
CA LYS A 100 -41.06 5.10 5.05
C LYS A 100 -41.96 3.97 4.54
N ALA A 101 -41.98 2.85 5.27
CA ALA A 101 -42.82 1.68 4.96
C ALA A 101 -44.33 2.01 4.91
N ASP A 102 -44.79 2.99 5.69
CA ASP A 102 -46.17 3.50 5.70
C ASP A 102 -46.50 4.45 4.51
N GLY A 103 -45.51 4.75 3.67
CA GLY A 103 -45.64 5.66 2.53
C GLY A 103 -45.30 7.13 2.83
N THR A 104 -45.05 7.49 4.09
CA THR A 104 -44.68 8.86 4.50
C THR A 104 -43.38 9.28 3.85
N ILE A 105 -43.36 10.49 3.26
CA ILE A 105 -42.16 11.11 2.67
C ILE A 105 -41.67 12.25 3.56
N GLU A 106 -40.42 12.19 3.99
CA GLU A 106 -39.79 13.21 4.84
C GLU A 106 -38.36 13.49 4.41
N ALA A 107 -37.82 14.65 4.81
CA ALA A 107 -36.41 14.96 4.65
C ALA A 107 -35.55 14.02 5.52
N ILE A 108 -34.37 13.63 5.03
CA ILE A 108 -33.43 12.80 5.80
C ILE A 108 -32.65 13.71 6.75
N PRO A 109 -32.71 13.47 8.08
CA PRO A 109 -31.90 14.22 9.05
C PRO A 109 -30.40 14.12 8.75
N ASP A 110 -29.62 15.14 9.12
CA ASP A 110 -28.20 15.20 8.78
C ASP A 110 -27.38 14.13 9.50
N GLU A 111 -27.75 13.79 10.74
CA GLU A 111 -27.17 12.71 11.55
C GLU A 111 -27.45 11.29 10.99
N GLU A 112 -28.47 11.17 10.14
CA GLU A 112 -28.83 9.94 9.46
C GLU A 112 -28.19 9.80 8.07
N TRP A 113 -27.44 10.82 7.63
CA TRP A 113 -26.74 10.84 6.35
C TRP A 113 -25.22 10.73 6.51
N GLY A 114 -24.57 10.07 5.56
CA GLY A 114 -23.11 9.98 5.52
C GLY A 114 -22.62 9.10 4.40
N TRP A 115 -21.32 9.20 4.10
CA TRP A 115 -20.62 8.40 3.10
C TRP A 115 -19.64 7.47 3.79
N MET A 116 -19.34 6.34 3.15
CA MET A 116 -18.09 5.66 3.46
C MET A 116 -16.90 6.56 3.08
N ASP A 117 -15.82 6.50 3.86
CA ASP A 117 -14.58 7.23 3.56
C ASP A 117 -13.84 6.67 2.33
N ARG A 118 -14.20 5.47 1.87
CA ARG A 118 -13.56 4.73 0.78
C ARG A 118 -14.56 3.97 -0.09
N ASN A 119 -14.06 3.45 -1.22
CA ASN A 119 -14.84 2.58 -2.10
C ASN A 119 -15.00 1.19 -1.50
N LEU A 120 -16.08 0.48 -1.85
CA LEU A 120 -16.36 -0.86 -1.36
C LEU A 120 -15.25 -1.84 -1.77
N GLY A 121 -14.68 -2.53 -0.78
CA GLY A 121 -13.56 -3.46 -0.95
C GLY A 121 -12.17 -2.81 -0.93
N ALA A 122 -12.06 -1.48 -0.81
CA ALA A 122 -10.77 -0.81 -0.62
C ALA A 122 -10.29 -0.99 0.82
N ILE A 123 -8.98 -1.06 1.08
CA ILE A 123 -8.48 -1.17 2.46
C ILE A 123 -7.93 0.15 3.03
N SER A 124 -7.93 1.21 2.22
CA SER A 124 -7.51 2.56 2.58
C SER A 124 -8.36 3.60 1.84
N SER A 125 -8.62 4.73 2.48
CA SER A 125 -9.29 5.92 1.90
C SER A 125 -8.30 6.94 1.32
N SER A 126 -7.01 6.78 1.58
CA SER A 126 -6.00 7.79 1.28
C SER A 126 -5.31 7.58 -0.06
N ILE A 127 -4.97 8.68 -0.73
CA ILE A 127 -4.08 8.70 -1.91
C ILE A 127 -2.60 8.75 -1.49
N THR A 128 -2.30 9.27 -0.30
CA THR A 128 -0.94 9.70 0.08
C THR A 128 -0.41 9.05 1.35
N ALA A 129 -1.20 8.26 2.05
CA ALA A 129 -0.82 7.56 3.28
C ALA A 129 -0.47 6.08 3.01
N ASN A 130 -0.34 5.29 4.06
CA ASN A 130 -0.23 3.83 3.93
C ASN A 130 -1.38 3.22 3.13
N ASP A 131 -1.07 2.10 2.48
CA ASP A 131 -1.96 1.32 1.63
C ASP A 131 -2.52 2.14 0.44
N TRP A 132 -1.79 3.18 0.02
CA TRP A 132 -2.16 4.06 -1.11
C TRP A 132 -2.37 3.30 -2.43
N ASN A 133 -1.74 2.14 -2.60
CA ASN A 133 -1.91 1.32 -3.79
C ASN A 133 -3.15 0.42 -3.73
N ARG A 134 -3.73 0.20 -2.54
CA ARG A 134 -4.88 -0.68 -2.27
C ARG A 134 -6.16 0.08 -1.88
N ASN A 135 -6.28 1.32 -2.35
CA ASN A 135 -7.41 2.23 -2.11
C ASN A 135 -8.48 2.26 -3.24
N GLY A 136 -8.32 1.46 -4.31
CA GLY A 136 -9.23 1.46 -5.46
C GLY A 136 -10.56 0.74 -5.22
N GLY A 137 -10.54 -0.37 -4.47
CA GLY A 137 -11.70 -1.22 -4.20
C GLY A 137 -11.94 -2.32 -5.25
N LEU A 138 -13.09 -2.98 -5.15
CA LEU A 138 -13.53 -4.03 -6.07
C LEU A 138 -14.52 -3.48 -7.11
N LEU A 139 -14.71 -4.21 -8.21
CA LEU A 139 -15.59 -3.82 -9.31
C LEU A 139 -16.87 -4.68 -9.31
N TYR A 140 -17.96 -4.14 -9.83
CA TYR A 140 -19.26 -4.82 -9.89
C TYR A 140 -19.90 -4.57 -11.26
N GLN A 141 -20.51 -5.58 -11.89
CA GLN A 141 -21.46 -5.30 -12.97
C GLN A 141 -22.74 -4.73 -12.37
N TRP A 142 -23.32 -3.73 -13.02
CA TRP A 142 -24.45 -3.00 -12.47
C TRP A 142 -25.62 -3.96 -12.16
N GLY A 143 -26.18 -3.87 -10.96
CA GLY A 143 -27.27 -4.76 -10.51
C GLY A 143 -26.84 -6.10 -9.91
N ARG A 144 -25.54 -6.37 -9.71
CA ARG A 144 -25.02 -7.58 -9.05
C ARG A 144 -24.51 -7.32 -7.63
N LYS A 145 -24.55 -8.35 -6.78
CA LYS A 145 -23.95 -8.33 -5.44
C LYS A 145 -22.50 -8.79 -5.39
N ASP A 146 -22.05 -9.60 -6.35
CA ASP A 146 -20.77 -10.30 -6.28
C ASP A 146 -19.63 -9.45 -6.87
N PRO A 147 -18.52 -9.28 -6.13
CA PRO A 147 -17.41 -8.46 -6.58
C PRO A 147 -16.50 -9.17 -7.59
N ILE A 148 -15.91 -8.36 -8.46
CA ILE A 148 -14.87 -8.70 -9.43
C ILE A 148 -13.58 -7.98 -9.01
N PRO A 149 -12.53 -8.71 -8.61
CA PRO A 149 -11.24 -8.12 -8.27
C PRO A 149 -10.57 -7.57 -9.54
N PRO A 150 -9.98 -6.36 -9.51
CA PRO A 150 -9.21 -5.85 -10.64
C PRO A 150 -7.93 -6.64 -10.93
N LEU A 151 -7.43 -7.43 -9.95
CA LEU A 151 -6.18 -8.22 -10.04
C LEU A 151 -4.92 -7.38 -10.31
N VAL A 152 -5.05 -6.06 -10.16
CA VAL A 152 -3.97 -5.08 -10.18
C VAL A 152 -4.26 -4.01 -9.14
N TYR A 153 -3.27 -3.69 -8.31
CA TYR A 153 -3.24 -2.51 -7.46
C TYR A 153 -2.50 -1.37 -8.18
N ARG A 154 -2.57 -0.15 -7.66
CA ARG A 154 -1.84 0.97 -8.29
C ARG A 154 -0.35 0.76 -8.29
N GLY A 155 0.34 1.52 -9.14
CA GLY A 155 1.76 1.32 -9.39
C GLY A 155 2.03 0.06 -10.22
N ASN A 156 0.97 -0.51 -10.82
CA ASN A 156 1.00 -1.75 -11.58
C ASN A 156 1.39 -2.97 -10.73
N ASP A 157 1.05 -3.04 -9.44
CA ASP A 157 1.30 -4.26 -8.65
C ASP A 157 0.23 -5.31 -8.97
N PHE A 158 0.56 -6.34 -9.76
CA PHE A 158 -0.38 -7.42 -10.07
C PHE A 158 -0.50 -8.37 -8.87
N TYR A 159 -1.75 -8.69 -8.52
CA TYR A 159 -2.08 -9.67 -7.49
C TYR A 159 -3.05 -10.73 -8.05
N GLU A 160 -3.24 -11.81 -7.30
CA GLU A 160 -4.04 -12.97 -7.69
C GLU A 160 -5.00 -13.22 -6.54
N VAL A 161 -6.12 -13.83 -6.86
CA VAL A 161 -6.99 -14.40 -5.84
C VAL A 161 -6.79 -15.91 -5.78
N SER A 162 -6.94 -16.48 -4.60
CA SER A 162 -6.86 -17.93 -4.37
C SER A 162 -8.04 -18.42 -3.56
N GLY A 163 -8.52 -19.63 -3.84
CA GLY A 163 -9.56 -20.27 -3.03
C GLY A 163 -9.93 -21.64 -3.58
N SER A 164 -11.14 -22.09 -3.27
CA SER A 164 -11.69 -23.32 -3.84
C SER A 164 -11.84 -23.26 -5.37
N ILE A 165 -11.90 -22.05 -5.95
CA ILE A 165 -11.89 -21.83 -7.41
C ILE A 165 -10.50 -22.04 -8.05
N GLY A 166 -9.47 -22.29 -7.25
CA GLY A 166 -8.07 -22.27 -7.69
C GLY A 166 -7.49 -20.86 -7.64
N ARG A 167 -6.48 -20.60 -8.47
CA ARG A 167 -5.76 -19.32 -8.55
C ARG A 167 -6.13 -18.58 -9.82
N ILE A 168 -6.48 -17.31 -9.71
CA ILE A 168 -6.90 -16.49 -10.85
C ILE A 168 -6.01 -15.26 -10.95
N ARG A 169 -5.44 -15.04 -12.14
CA ARG A 169 -4.51 -13.93 -12.43
C ARG A 169 -5.06 -12.99 -13.49
N HIS A 170 -4.61 -11.74 -13.41
CA HIS A 170 -4.85 -10.74 -14.44
C HIS A 170 -4.33 -11.24 -15.80
N ARG A 171 -5.03 -10.92 -16.89
CA ARG A 171 -4.68 -11.38 -18.25
C ARG A 171 -3.28 -10.97 -18.70
N GLY A 172 -2.75 -9.87 -18.17
CA GLY A 172 -1.41 -9.36 -18.47
C GLY A 172 -0.28 -10.13 -17.78
N ALA A 173 -0.58 -11.04 -16.85
CA ALA A 173 0.41 -11.86 -16.17
C ALA A 173 1.26 -12.66 -17.18
N LYS A 174 2.55 -12.85 -16.87
CA LYS A 174 3.50 -13.61 -17.71
C LYS A 174 3.75 -15.02 -17.21
N ASN A 175 3.20 -15.35 -16.04
CA ASN A 175 3.22 -16.69 -15.47
C ASN A 175 1.77 -17.13 -15.18
N PHE A 176 1.38 -18.30 -15.70
CA PHE A 176 0.10 -18.97 -15.42
C PHE A 176 0.28 -20.40 -14.89
N THR A 177 1.49 -20.80 -14.49
CA THR A 177 1.71 -22.11 -13.87
C THR A 177 0.84 -22.25 -12.61
N GLY A 178 -0.07 -23.22 -12.63
CA GLY A 178 -1.03 -23.47 -11.55
C GLY A 178 -2.12 -22.39 -11.38
N ALA A 179 -2.31 -21.51 -12.37
CA ALA A 179 -3.31 -20.43 -12.31
C ALA A 179 -4.08 -20.31 -13.64
N ALA A 180 -5.35 -19.88 -13.56
CA ALA A 180 -6.15 -19.55 -14.72
C ALA A 180 -6.13 -18.05 -15.02
N ASN A 181 -6.26 -17.70 -16.30
CA ASN A 181 -6.52 -16.34 -16.73
C ASN A 181 -7.96 -15.95 -16.40
N PHE A 182 -8.16 -14.78 -15.80
CA PHE A 182 -9.49 -14.23 -15.52
C PHE A 182 -10.43 -14.26 -16.72
N ASP A 183 -9.90 -14.06 -17.94
CA ASP A 183 -10.70 -14.06 -19.17
C ASP A 183 -11.39 -15.40 -19.43
N ASN A 184 -10.84 -16.51 -18.94
CA ASN A 184 -11.43 -17.84 -19.07
C ASN A 184 -12.68 -18.02 -18.18
N LEU A 185 -12.91 -17.12 -17.23
CA LEU A 185 -14.08 -17.16 -16.34
C LEU A 185 -15.31 -16.49 -16.94
N ARG A 186 -15.18 -15.69 -18.01
CA ARG A 186 -16.30 -14.95 -18.62
C ARG A 186 -17.38 -15.94 -19.11
N LYS A 187 -18.65 -15.56 -18.97
CA LYS A 187 -19.81 -16.32 -19.45
C LYS A 187 -20.48 -15.57 -20.59
N PHE A 188 -20.81 -16.29 -21.66
CA PHE A 188 -21.56 -15.79 -22.80
C PHE A 188 -22.86 -16.58 -22.91
N VAL A 189 -23.99 -15.87 -22.86
CA VAL A 189 -25.33 -16.46 -22.95
C VAL A 189 -25.96 -16.07 -24.28
N LEU A 190 -26.57 -17.02 -24.99
CA LEU A 190 -27.30 -16.72 -26.23
C LEU A 190 -28.54 -15.87 -25.93
N LEU A 191 -28.87 -14.92 -26.81
CA LEU A 191 -29.95 -13.95 -26.64
C LEU A 191 -31.30 -14.60 -26.33
N SER A 192 -31.63 -15.69 -27.00
CA SER A 192 -32.83 -16.52 -26.79
C SER A 192 -32.96 -17.07 -25.37
N ASN A 193 -31.84 -17.29 -24.67
CA ASN A 193 -31.79 -17.83 -23.31
C ASN A 193 -31.53 -16.76 -22.24
N ALA A 194 -31.12 -15.56 -22.65
CA ALA A 194 -30.76 -14.45 -21.77
C ALA A 194 -32.01 -13.78 -21.18
N THR A 195 -32.59 -14.40 -20.16
CA THR A 195 -33.67 -13.82 -19.35
C THR A 195 -33.16 -13.37 -17.98
N VAL A 196 -33.83 -12.40 -17.35
CA VAL A 196 -33.49 -11.91 -16.00
C VAL A 196 -33.36 -13.06 -15.00
N SER A 197 -34.33 -13.98 -14.94
CA SER A 197 -34.28 -15.11 -14.01
C SER A 197 -33.08 -16.04 -14.29
N ASN A 198 -32.84 -16.37 -15.56
CA ASN A 198 -31.74 -17.26 -15.94
C ASN A 198 -30.37 -16.65 -15.61
N ASN A 199 -30.17 -15.38 -15.98
CA ASN A 199 -28.87 -14.73 -15.80
C ASN A 199 -28.61 -14.35 -14.34
N LEU A 200 -29.64 -14.05 -13.54
CA LEU A 200 -29.51 -13.92 -12.08
C LEU A 200 -29.11 -15.25 -11.43
N LYS A 201 -29.72 -16.38 -11.83
CA LYS A 201 -29.30 -17.72 -11.35
C LYS A 201 -27.87 -18.05 -11.79
N LEU A 202 -27.51 -17.72 -13.02
CA LEU A 202 -26.16 -17.92 -13.55
C LEU A 202 -25.11 -17.10 -12.78
N SER A 203 -25.42 -15.85 -12.42
CA SER A 203 -24.49 -14.98 -11.69
C SER A 203 -24.24 -15.47 -10.27
N VAL A 204 -25.28 -15.93 -9.58
CA VAL A 204 -25.16 -16.56 -8.25
C VAL A 204 -24.30 -17.83 -8.32
N LYS A 205 -24.48 -18.64 -9.36
CA LYS A 205 -23.69 -19.86 -9.57
C LYS A 205 -22.23 -19.57 -9.95
N ASN A 206 -21.93 -18.36 -10.42
CA ASN A 206 -20.60 -17.96 -10.90
C ASN A 206 -20.19 -16.57 -10.36
N PRO A 207 -19.92 -16.43 -9.04
CA PRO A 207 -19.71 -15.12 -8.42
C PRO A 207 -18.57 -14.29 -9.03
N LEU A 208 -17.48 -14.95 -9.46
CA LEU A 208 -16.29 -14.29 -10.03
C LEU A 208 -16.36 -14.05 -11.56
N SER A 209 -17.42 -14.51 -12.23
CA SER A 209 -17.54 -14.43 -13.69
C SER A 209 -18.26 -13.18 -14.14
N LEU A 210 -17.71 -12.45 -15.12
CA LEU A 210 -18.48 -11.47 -15.90
C LEU A 210 -19.43 -12.19 -16.86
N ILE A 211 -20.65 -11.67 -17.00
CA ILE A 211 -21.67 -12.23 -17.91
C ILE A 211 -21.91 -11.27 -19.06
N TYR A 212 -22.00 -11.83 -20.27
CA TYR A 212 -22.28 -11.14 -21.53
C TYR A 212 -23.37 -11.88 -22.31
N VAL A 213 -24.08 -11.18 -23.18
CA VAL A 213 -25.11 -11.76 -24.05
C VAL A 213 -24.63 -11.74 -25.51
N ASN A 214 -24.60 -12.91 -26.13
CA ASN A 214 -24.27 -13.11 -27.53
C ASN A 214 -25.54 -13.27 -28.38
N LYS A 215 -25.39 -13.03 -29.68
CA LYS A 215 -26.40 -13.40 -30.69
C LYS A 215 -26.66 -14.91 -30.65
N ASP A 216 -27.83 -15.33 -31.14
CA ASP A 216 -28.24 -16.73 -31.11
C ASP A 216 -27.39 -17.67 -31.99
N ASP A 217 -26.80 -17.12 -33.06
CA ASP A 217 -25.80 -17.82 -33.88
C ASP A 217 -24.39 -17.83 -33.25
N ASN A 218 -24.25 -17.24 -32.06
CA ASN A 218 -23.00 -17.07 -31.32
C ASN A 218 -21.90 -16.29 -32.06
N SER A 219 -22.26 -15.49 -33.08
CA SER A 219 -21.30 -14.72 -33.89
C SER A 219 -20.71 -13.48 -33.19
N GLY A 220 -21.09 -13.22 -31.93
CA GLY A 220 -20.59 -12.13 -31.11
C GLY A 220 -21.67 -11.50 -30.23
N ILE A 221 -21.36 -10.34 -29.63
CA ILE A 221 -22.24 -9.62 -28.70
C ILE A 221 -23.57 -9.25 -29.37
N ALA A 222 -24.66 -9.43 -28.62
CA ALA A 222 -26.00 -9.05 -29.01
C ALA A 222 -26.30 -7.57 -28.71
N TYR A 223 -27.06 -6.96 -29.60
CA TYR A 223 -27.50 -5.57 -29.50
C TYR A 223 -29.00 -5.51 -29.75
N TYR A 224 -29.72 -4.69 -28.99
CA TYR A 224 -31.13 -4.42 -29.28
C TYR A 224 -31.25 -3.72 -30.64
N ASN A 225 -32.18 -4.21 -31.47
CA ASN A 225 -32.44 -3.67 -32.81
C ASN A 225 -31.18 -3.58 -33.70
N ASN A 226 -30.17 -4.42 -33.45
CA ASN A 226 -28.86 -4.38 -34.10
C ASN A 226 -28.11 -3.02 -34.01
N ASN A 227 -28.44 -2.20 -33.01
CA ASN A 227 -27.79 -0.90 -32.80
C ASN A 227 -26.60 -1.03 -31.83
N ALA A 228 -25.39 -0.71 -32.30
CA ALA A 228 -24.15 -0.83 -31.51
C ALA A 228 -24.14 -0.02 -30.20
N ASN A 229 -24.97 1.01 -30.08
CA ASN A 229 -25.11 1.80 -28.85
C ASN A 229 -26.04 1.15 -27.81
N LEU A 230 -26.79 0.11 -28.21
CA LEU A 230 -27.78 -0.58 -27.38
C LEU A 230 -27.37 -2.02 -27.12
N MET A 231 -26.19 -2.20 -26.51
CA MET A 231 -25.71 -3.52 -26.10
C MET A 231 -26.70 -4.18 -25.12
N VAL A 232 -27.02 -5.45 -25.32
CA VAL A 232 -27.94 -6.16 -24.43
C VAL A 232 -27.35 -6.24 -23.03
N ASN A 233 -28.17 -5.89 -22.03
CA ASN A 233 -27.79 -5.92 -20.62
C ASN A 233 -27.31 -7.33 -20.22
N TRP A 234 -26.34 -7.46 -19.33
CA TRP A 234 -25.85 -8.78 -18.87
C TRP A 234 -26.96 -9.63 -18.24
N PHE A 235 -27.99 -9.01 -17.66
CA PHE A 235 -29.15 -9.68 -17.08
C PHE A 235 -30.22 -10.05 -18.13
N GLY A 236 -30.05 -9.69 -19.40
CA GLY A 236 -30.93 -10.08 -20.48
C GLY A 236 -32.30 -9.40 -20.49
N LYS A 237 -33.31 -10.08 -21.04
CA LYS A 237 -34.69 -9.59 -21.19
C LYS A 237 -35.61 -10.09 -20.06
N MET A 238 -36.69 -9.37 -19.79
CA MET A 238 -37.74 -9.83 -18.87
C MET A 238 -39.03 -10.08 -19.65
N PRO A 239 -39.51 -11.33 -19.75
CA PRO A 239 -40.80 -11.63 -20.36
C PRO A 239 -41.92 -10.79 -19.72
N GLY A 240 -42.75 -10.15 -20.54
CA GLY A 240 -43.85 -9.28 -20.08
C GLY A 240 -43.45 -7.85 -19.70
N LEU A 241 -42.17 -7.48 -19.85
CA LEU A 241 -41.68 -6.11 -19.64
C LEU A 241 -40.96 -5.62 -20.91
N ASN A 242 -41.25 -4.39 -21.35
CA ASN A 242 -40.57 -3.83 -22.51
C ASN A 242 -39.08 -3.57 -22.21
N ASP A 243 -38.22 -3.68 -23.22
CA ASP A 243 -36.77 -3.45 -23.08
C ASP A 243 -36.44 -2.00 -22.61
N SER A 244 -37.30 -1.03 -22.89
CA SER A 244 -37.19 0.35 -22.37
C SER A 244 -37.56 0.47 -20.88
N GLN A 245 -38.27 -0.51 -20.32
CA GLN A 245 -38.75 -0.55 -18.93
C GLN A 245 -37.86 -1.40 -18.00
N LEU A 246 -36.78 -2.00 -18.50
CA LEU A 246 -35.83 -2.75 -17.68
C LEU A 246 -35.30 -2.00 -16.44
N PRO A 247 -35.16 -0.66 -16.41
CA PRO A 247 -34.82 0.07 -15.18
C PRO A 247 -35.80 -0.18 -14.03
N GLU A 248 -37.08 -0.51 -14.32
CA GLU A 248 -38.11 -0.80 -13.32
C GLU A 248 -37.87 -2.12 -12.55
N LEU A 249 -36.91 -2.95 -13.00
CA LEU A 249 -36.40 -4.10 -12.23
C LEU A 249 -35.88 -3.68 -10.85
N ASN A 250 -35.31 -2.47 -10.78
CA ASN A 250 -34.84 -1.82 -9.57
C ASN A 250 -33.82 -2.64 -8.76
N LEU A 251 -32.82 -3.21 -9.45
CA LEU A 251 -31.87 -4.16 -8.85
C LEU A 251 -31.07 -3.58 -7.69
N TRP A 252 -30.69 -2.29 -7.72
CA TRP A 252 -29.93 -1.60 -6.67
C TRP A 252 -30.73 -0.49 -5.96
N SER A 253 -32.08 -0.54 -6.02
CA SER A 253 -32.94 0.41 -5.31
C SER A 253 -32.72 1.88 -5.69
N ASP A 254 -32.82 2.13 -7.00
CA ASP A 254 -32.94 3.46 -7.59
C ASP A 254 -34.08 4.26 -6.96
N ASN A 255 -33.81 5.52 -6.66
CA ASN A 255 -34.78 6.45 -6.12
C ASN A 255 -35.91 6.70 -7.11
N SER A 256 -35.70 6.64 -8.42
CA SER A 256 -36.82 6.81 -9.36
C SER A 256 -37.63 5.54 -9.62
N GLN A 257 -37.20 4.40 -9.07
CA GLN A 257 -37.72 3.07 -9.40
C GLN A 257 -37.65 2.78 -10.92
N GLY A 258 -36.68 3.35 -11.62
CA GLY A 258 -36.53 3.24 -13.08
C GLY A 258 -37.58 4.00 -13.90
N LYS A 259 -38.33 4.92 -13.29
CA LYS A 259 -39.41 5.67 -13.94
C LYS A 259 -38.97 7.08 -14.29
N VAL A 260 -39.37 7.52 -15.48
CA VAL A 260 -39.17 8.91 -15.93
C VAL A 260 -40.38 9.75 -15.55
N THR A 261 -40.15 11.03 -15.25
CA THR A 261 -41.22 11.99 -14.94
C THR A 261 -41.09 13.23 -15.83
N SER A 262 -42.19 13.95 -16.06
CA SER A 262 -42.19 15.26 -16.69
C SER A 262 -41.80 16.34 -15.69
N GLY A 263 -41.21 17.45 -16.15
CA GLY A 263 -40.76 18.53 -15.25
C GLY A 263 -39.68 18.10 -14.25
N TYR A 264 -38.91 17.06 -14.60
CA TYR A 264 -37.95 16.39 -13.72
C TYR A 264 -36.79 17.29 -13.23
N ASN A 265 -36.60 18.47 -13.82
CA ASN A 265 -35.60 19.44 -13.37
C ASN A 265 -36.09 20.33 -12.20
N ASN A 266 -37.37 20.24 -11.81
CA ASN A 266 -37.89 20.96 -10.64
C ASN A 266 -37.46 20.29 -9.33
N ASP A 267 -37.24 21.06 -8.27
CA ASP A 267 -36.92 20.53 -6.92
C ASP A 267 -37.97 19.51 -6.44
N ALA A 268 -39.24 19.72 -6.78
CA ALA A 268 -40.33 18.82 -6.41
C ALA A 268 -40.26 17.44 -7.09
N ALA A 269 -39.53 17.30 -8.19
CA ALA A 269 -39.37 16.05 -8.91
C ALA A 269 -38.29 15.13 -8.32
N ALA A 270 -37.44 15.65 -7.42
CA ALA A 270 -36.42 14.89 -6.71
C ALA A 270 -37.04 13.69 -5.97
N GLN A 271 -36.69 12.48 -6.40
CA GLN A 271 -37.29 11.26 -5.87
C GLN A 271 -36.68 10.86 -4.52
N PRO A 272 -37.51 10.36 -3.57
CA PRO A 272 -37.02 9.94 -2.26
C PRO A 272 -36.27 8.61 -2.32
N TYR A 273 -35.35 8.41 -1.37
CA TYR A 273 -34.78 7.12 -1.06
C TYR A 273 -35.88 6.14 -0.62
N ARG A 274 -35.77 4.88 -1.05
CA ARG A 274 -36.70 3.77 -0.74
C ARG A 274 -35.93 2.55 -0.25
N SER A 275 -36.62 1.57 0.33
CA SER A 275 -35.98 0.36 0.91
C SER A 275 -34.97 -0.28 -0.05
N LYS A 276 -33.83 -0.67 0.50
CA LYS A 276 -32.75 -1.34 -0.21
C LYS A 276 -33.19 -2.72 -0.72
N SER A 277 -32.59 -3.15 -1.83
CA SER A 277 -32.84 -4.41 -2.50
C SER A 277 -31.77 -5.43 -2.10
N SER A 278 -32.11 -6.71 -2.21
CA SER A 278 -31.20 -7.82 -1.89
C SER A 278 -30.00 -7.98 -2.84
N TYR A 279 -29.92 -7.21 -3.93
CA TYR A 279 -28.81 -7.25 -4.89
C TYR A 279 -27.82 -6.10 -4.73
N ASP A 280 -28.14 -5.11 -3.88
CA ASP A 280 -27.21 -4.02 -3.56
C ASP A 280 -25.99 -4.61 -2.81
N PRO A 281 -24.75 -4.37 -3.30
CA PRO A 281 -23.54 -4.98 -2.75
C PRO A 281 -23.06 -4.35 -1.45
N CYS A 282 -23.58 -3.19 -1.03
CA CYS A 282 -23.14 -2.53 0.19
C CYS A 282 -23.48 -3.35 1.44
N PRO A 283 -22.68 -3.26 2.51
CA PRO A 283 -22.94 -3.99 3.75
C PRO A 283 -24.22 -3.49 4.46
N ASN A 284 -24.62 -4.19 5.53
CA ASN A 284 -25.76 -3.77 6.35
C ASN A 284 -25.57 -2.34 6.87
N GLY A 285 -26.65 -1.54 6.90
CA GLY A 285 -26.60 -0.11 7.22
C GLY A 285 -26.07 0.82 6.12
N TRP A 286 -25.68 0.27 4.96
CA TRP A 286 -25.13 1.01 3.82
C TRP A 286 -25.81 0.63 2.50
N ARG A 287 -25.80 1.53 1.52
CA ARG A 287 -26.40 1.32 0.18
C ARG A 287 -25.64 2.02 -0.93
N VAL A 288 -25.82 1.57 -2.18
CA VAL A 288 -25.35 2.32 -3.36
C VAL A 288 -26.20 3.59 -3.50
N PRO A 289 -25.58 4.77 -3.69
CA PRO A 289 -26.32 6.02 -3.85
C PRO A 289 -26.98 6.09 -5.22
N SER A 290 -28.10 6.80 -5.31
CA SER A 290 -28.92 6.94 -6.52
C SER A 290 -28.89 8.37 -7.01
N ALA A 291 -28.97 8.59 -8.33
CA ALA A 291 -29.45 9.87 -8.85
C ALA A 291 -30.92 10.06 -8.47
N LEU A 292 -31.36 11.32 -8.39
CA LEU A 292 -32.72 11.66 -7.96
C LEU A 292 -33.78 11.45 -9.05
N VAL A 293 -33.37 11.23 -10.30
CA VAL A 293 -34.23 10.96 -11.47
C VAL A 293 -33.53 9.99 -12.42
N ALA A 294 -34.28 9.16 -13.15
CA ALA A 294 -33.73 8.24 -14.16
C ALA A 294 -33.76 8.77 -15.60
N ASN A 295 -34.15 10.02 -15.83
CA ASN A 295 -34.27 10.56 -17.17
C ASN A 295 -32.96 10.45 -17.99
N LEU A 296 -33.07 10.38 -19.32
CA LEU A 296 -31.95 10.33 -20.25
C LEU A 296 -32.32 11.08 -21.53
N ALA A 297 -31.31 11.71 -22.16
CA ALA A 297 -31.44 12.25 -23.51
C ALA A 297 -31.98 11.24 -24.52
N SER A 298 -32.59 11.73 -25.59
CA SER A 298 -32.95 10.97 -26.79
C SER A 298 -32.52 11.77 -28.03
N PRO A 299 -32.64 11.24 -29.26
CA PRO A 299 -32.37 12.03 -30.47
C PRO A 299 -33.19 13.34 -30.58
N THR A 300 -34.31 13.44 -29.86
CA THR A 300 -35.18 14.63 -29.81
C THR A 300 -35.02 15.45 -28.53
N TYR A 301 -34.14 15.06 -27.60
CA TYR A 301 -34.03 15.65 -26.27
C TYR A 301 -32.59 15.66 -25.74
N VAL A 302 -32.14 16.79 -25.18
CA VAL A 302 -30.76 16.98 -24.67
C VAL A 302 -30.61 16.44 -23.25
N ASP A 303 -29.45 15.89 -22.87
CA ASP A 303 -29.23 15.39 -21.49
C ASP A 303 -29.06 16.57 -20.53
N ASP A 304 -30.18 17.11 -20.04
CA ASP A 304 -30.24 18.35 -19.28
C ASP A 304 -30.60 18.14 -17.79
N ILE A 305 -30.40 16.92 -17.28
CA ILE A 305 -30.57 16.64 -15.85
C ILE A 305 -29.65 17.53 -15.04
N ARG A 306 -30.17 18.05 -13.93
CA ARG A 306 -29.39 18.86 -13.01
C ARG A 306 -28.21 18.12 -12.41
N VAL A 307 -27.06 18.78 -12.36
CA VAL A 307 -25.83 18.21 -11.80
C VAL A 307 -25.98 17.84 -10.32
N ASP A 308 -26.68 18.67 -9.53
CA ASP A 308 -26.95 18.39 -8.11
C ASP A 308 -27.87 17.19 -7.86
N PHE A 309 -28.55 16.66 -8.88
CA PHE A 309 -29.35 15.43 -8.77
C PHE A 309 -28.49 14.17 -8.83
N SER A 310 -27.22 14.28 -9.23
CA SER A 310 -26.23 13.23 -8.97
C SER A 310 -25.84 13.26 -7.50
N PRO A 311 -25.72 12.11 -6.81
CA PRO A 311 -25.18 12.07 -5.46
C PRO A 311 -23.71 12.51 -5.40
N PHE A 312 -23.00 12.48 -6.54
CA PHE A 312 -21.61 12.91 -6.66
C PHE A 312 -21.46 14.34 -7.24
N GLY A 313 -22.57 15.03 -7.51
CA GLY A 313 -22.59 16.36 -8.13
C GLY A 313 -22.12 17.48 -7.21
N VAL A 314 -21.66 18.58 -7.80
CA VAL A 314 -21.48 19.86 -7.09
C VAL A 314 -22.83 20.56 -6.87
N ARG A 315 -22.93 21.42 -5.84
CA ARG A 315 -24.17 22.14 -5.48
C ARG A 315 -24.54 23.21 -6.50
N THR A 316 -25.15 22.80 -7.61
CA THR A 316 -25.64 23.69 -8.67
C THR A 316 -26.87 23.07 -9.34
N ASN A 317 -27.89 23.89 -9.59
CA ASN A 317 -29.08 23.50 -10.37
C ASN A 317 -28.82 23.55 -11.89
N MET A 318 -27.59 23.81 -12.30
CA MET A 318 -27.18 23.79 -13.70
C MET A 318 -27.42 22.40 -14.30
N SER A 319 -27.98 22.38 -15.51
CA SER A 319 -28.16 21.15 -16.27
C SER A 319 -26.83 20.60 -16.78
N LYS A 320 -26.71 19.28 -16.89
CA LYS A 320 -25.51 18.57 -17.34
C LYS A 320 -24.97 19.12 -18.66
N ASN A 321 -25.80 19.25 -19.69
CA ASN A 321 -25.40 19.79 -20.99
C ASN A 321 -24.81 21.21 -20.90
N VAL A 322 -25.36 22.06 -20.03
CA VAL A 322 -24.86 23.44 -19.82
C VAL A 322 -23.54 23.40 -19.04
N PHE A 323 -23.42 22.54 -18.03
CA PHE A 323 -22.18 22.34 -17.28
C PHE A 323 -21.04 21.90 -18.20
N GLU A 324 -21.31 20.97 -19.12
CA GLU A 324 -20.33 20.46 -20.08
C GLU A 324 -20.02 21.49 -21.18
N ALA A 325 -21.02 22.20 -21.71
CA ALA A 325 -20.83 23.27 -22.69
C ALA A 325 -19.95 24.42 -22.18
N ASN A 326 -20.04 24.72 -20.87
CA ASN A 326 -19.17 25.69 -20.20
C ASN A 326 -17.77 25.13 -19.85
N ASN A 327 -17.47 23.88 -20.21
CA ASN A 327 -16.24 23.17 -19.88
C ASN A 327 -15.97 23.04 -18.36
N TYR A 328 -16.99 23.10 -17.50
CA TYR A 328 -16.79 22.98 -16.05
C TYR A 328 -16.39 21.57 -15.61
N HIS A 329 -16.54 20.57 -16.48
CA HIS A 329 -15.98 19.23 -16.28
C HIS A 329 -14.45 19.20 -16.40
N LYS A 330 -13.81 20.20 -17.04
CA LYS A 330 -12.35 20.29 -17.15
C LYS A 330 -11.81 21.02 -15.93
N ILE A 331 -11.07 20.30 -15.08
CA ILE A 331 -10.43 20.92 -13.92
C ILE A 331 -9.28 21.78 -14.43
N LYS A 332 -9.24 23.03 -13.99
CA LYS A 332 -8.19 23.99 -14.39
C LYS A 332 -6.95 23.86 -13.49
N PRO A 333 -5.75 24.25 -13.99
CA PRO A 333 -4.52 24.27 -13.20
C PRO A 333 -4.58 25.14 -11.95
N THR A 334 -5.44 26.17 -11.96
CA THR A 334 -5.68 27.09 -10.82
C THR A 334 -7.17 27.40 -10.66
N ALA A 335 -7.53 28.14 -9.62
CA ALA A 335 -8.90 28.61 -9.39
C ALA A 335 -9.31 29.80 -10.31
N ALA A 336 -8.42 30.29 -11.17
CA ALA A 336 -8.69 31.46 -12.01
C ALA A 336 -9.82 31.19 -13.02
N GLY A 337 -10.88 31.99 -12.94
CA GLY A 337 -12.05 31.82 -13.80
C GLY A 337 -12.77 30.49 -13.60
N THR A 338 -12.65 29.88 -12.42
CA THR A 338 -13.39 28.69 -11.99
C THR A 338 -14.61 29.13 -11.17
N PRO A 339 -15.82 28.60 -11.43
CA PRO A 339 -17.00 28.96 -10.65
C PRO A 339 -16.85 28.56 -9.18
N ASN A 340 -17.48 29.29 -8.26
CA ASN A 340 -17.30 29.13 -6.81
C ASN A 340 -17.50 27.68 -6.33
N PHE A 341 -18.49 26.97 -6.87
CA PHE A 341 -18.80 25.58 -6.52
C PHE A 341 -17.74 24.55 -7.00
N MET A 342 -16.81 24.96 -7.88
CA MET A 342 -15.67 24.16 -8.37
C MET A 342 -14.32 24.64 -7.81
N THR A 343 -14.28 25.68 -6.99
CA THR A 343 -13.03 26.12 -6.37
C THR A 343 -12.46 25.02 -5.46
N ASN A 344 -11.14 25.03 -5.22
CA ASN A 344 -10.45 24.03 -4.37
C ASN A 344 -10.56 22.56 -4.80
N PHE A 345 -10.93 22.27 -6.05
CA PHE A 345 -10.71 20.95 -6.63
C PHE A 345 -9.21 20.66 -6.68
N LYS A 346 -8.75 19.64 -5.95
CA LYS A 346 -7.37 19.16 -6.00
C LYS A 346 -7.32 17.78 -6.63
N LEU A 347 -6.26 17.52 -7.39
CA LEU A 347 -5.97 16.19 -7.91
C LEU A 347 -4.48 15.89 -7.82
N TYR A 348 -4.18 14.60 -7.69
CA TYR A 348 -2.86 14.02 -7.78
C TYR A 348 -2.76 13.38 -9.16
N PRO A 349 -1.95 13.91 -10.09
CA PRO A 349 -1.84 13.38 -11.46
C PRO A 349 -1.56 11.87 -11.44
N ASN A 350 -2.29 11.11 -12.25
CA ASN A 350 -2.32 9.64 -12.33
C ASN A 350 -2.82 8.88 -11.09
N PHE A 351 -3.12 9.55 -9.97
CA PHE A 351 -3.55 8.89 -8.74
C PHE A 351 -5.02 9.16 -8.41
N GLY A 352 -5.53 10.38 -8.47
CA GLY A 352 -6.93 10.62 -8.11
C GLY A 352 -7.24 12.04 -7.69
N PHE A 353 -8.43 12.23 -7.14
CA PHE A 353 -8.96 13.53 -6.73
C PHE A 353 -9.08 13.62 -5.21
N ASP A 354 -8.74 14.78 -4.67
CA ASP A 354 -9.05 15.18 -3.31
C ASP A 354 -10.06 16.33 -3.37
N LEU A 355 -11.32 16.00 -3.10
CA LEU A 355 -12.44 16.93 -3.10
C LEU A 355 -12.91 17.21 -1.67
N SER A 356 -12.03 17.03 -0.67
CA SER A 356 -12.34 17.27 0.74
C SER A 356 -12.63 18.74 1.10
N ASN A 357 -12.42 19.66 0.16
CA ASN A 357 -12.74 21.07 0.31
C ASN A 357 -13.29 21.73 -0.97
N ALA A 358 -13.88 20.94 -1.88
CA ALA A 358 -14.45 21.40 -3.14
C ALA A 358 -15.59 22.42 -2.91
N GLY A 359 -15.42 23.65 -3.40
CA GLY A 359 -16.36 24.73 -3.19
C GLY A 359 -16.58 25.10 -1.71
N GLY A 360 -15.62 24.79 -0.83
CA GLY A 360 -15.75 24.93 0.62
C GLY A 360 -16.50 23.78 1.30
N LEU A 361 -16.75 22.67 0.59
CA LEU A 361 -17.50 21.52 1.06
C LEU A 361 -16.65 20.25 0.95
N ASN A 362 -16.77 19.37 1.95
CA ASN A 362 -16.06 18.10 1.94
C ASN A 362 -16.83 17.07 1.11
N MET A 363 -16.50 16.87 -0.16
CA MET A 363 -17.09 15.80 -0.99
C MET A 363 -16.38 14.44 -0.82
N GLY A 364 -15.24 14.42 -0.13
CA GLY A 364 -14.40 13.25 0.08
C GLY A 364 -13.25 13.10 -0.92
N ILE A 365 -12.51 12.00 -0.78
CA ILE A 365 -11.35 11.67 -1.60
C ILE A 365 -11.73 10.55 -2.57
N PHE A 366 -11.33 10.68 -3.83
CA PHE A 366 -11.66 9.75 -4.92
C PHE A 366 -10.39 9.22 -5.59
N PRO A 367 -9.84 8.11 -5.07
CA PRO A 367 -8.73 7.44 -5.69
C PRO A 367 -9.19 6.73 -7.00
N GLY A 368 -8.37 6.75 -8.05
CA GLY A 368 -8.44 5.86 -9.22
C GLY A 368 -8.80 4.37 -8.96
N THR A 369 -9.92 3.93 -9.55
CA THR A 369 -10.45 2.56 -9.42
C THR A 369 -10.19 1.71 -10.65
N GLY A 370 -9.99 2.35 -11.80
CA GLY A 370 -10.18 1.73 -13.11
C GLY A 370 -11.62 1.26 -13.32
N ALA A 371 -11.83 0.50 -14.39
CA ALA A 371 -13.06 -0.21 -14.71
C ALA A 371 -12.74 -1.38 -15.67
N ILE A 372 -13.67 -2.32 -15.83
CA ILE A 372 -13.65 -3.30 -16.91
C ILE A 372 -14.72 -2.90 -17.92
N VAL A 373 -14.30 -2.55 -19.14
CA VAL A 373 -15.20 -1.97 -20.14
C VAL A 373 -15.19 -2.79 -21.42
N LEU A 374 -16.36 -3.26 -21.86
CA LEU A 374 -16.45 -4.14 -23.03
C LEU A 374 -16.17 -3.39 -24.33
N ASN A 375 -16.86 -2.27 -24.55
CA ASN A 375 -16.83 -1.56 -25.83
C ASN A 375 -15.50 -0.84 -26.10
N ALA A 376 -14.87 -0.28 -25.06
CA ALA A 376 -13.61 0.46 -25.20
C ALA A 376 -12.36 -0.42 -25.06
N HIS A 377 -12.44 -1.49 -24.25
CA HIS A 377 -11.27 -2.29 -23.88
C HIS A 377 -11.50 -3.80 -24.05
N GLN A 378 -12.48 -4.24 -24.83
CA GLN A 378 -12.77 -5.66 -25.07
C GLN A 378 -12.97 -6.47 -23.76
N GLY A 379 -13.52 -5.81 -22.74
CA GLY A 379 -13.81 -6.38 -21.43
C GLY A 379 -12.54 -6.54 -20.60
N GLN A 380 -11.48 -5.80 -20.92
CA GLN A 380 -10.26 -5.72 -20.13
C GLN A 380 -10.40 -4.64 -19.06
N PHE A 381 -9.63 -4.82 -17.98
CA PHE A 381 -9.38 -3.74 -17.04
C PHE A 381 -8.70 -2.58 -17.78
N THR A 382 -9.07 -1.35 -17.43
CA THR A 382 -8.49 -0.12 -17.97
C THR A 382 -7.09 0.12 -17.37
N ASP A 383 -6.76 1.35 -17.01
CA ASP A 383 -5.66 1.69 -16.10
C ASP A 383 -6.16 1.87 -14.65
N GLN A 384 -5.23 2.17 -13.73
CA GLN A 384 -5.52 2.48 -12.32
C GLN A 384 -5.62 4.00 -12.05
N HIS A 385 -5.63 4.85 -13.07
CA HIS A 385 -5.64 6.31 -12.93
C HIS A 385 -7.06 6.83 -12.76
N GLN A 386 -7.98 6.40 -13.63
CA GLN A 386 -9.36 6.90 -13.65
C GLN A 386 -10.21 6.35 -12.50
N THR A 387 -11.22 7.11 -12.08
CA THR A 387 -12.24 6.67 -11.11
C THR A 387 -13.58 6.51 -11.81
N THR A 388 -14.18 5.32 -11.72
CA THR A 388 -15.53 5.06 -12.23
C THR A 388 -16.36 4.45 -11.11
N LEU A 389 -17.36 5.18 -10.61
CA LEU A 389 -18.24 4.72 -9.54
C LEU A 389 -19.68 4.66 -10.01
N TRP A 390 -20.35 3.54 -9.74
CA TRP A 390 -21.76 3.37 -10.03
C TRP A 390 -22.65 4.23 -9.15
N THR A 391 -23.79 4.62 -9.73
CA THR A 391 -25.01 4.91 -8.97
C THR A 391 -26.00 3.75 -9.13
N ALA A 392 -26.99 3.71 -8.25
CA ALA A 392 -28.12 2.80 -8.35
C ALA A 392 -29.06 3.12 -9.52
N THR A 393 -28.87 4.21 -10.25
CA THR A 393 -29.82 4.68 -11.28
C THR A 393 -29.44 4.19 -12.67
N MET A 394 -30.27 3.31 -13.23
CA MET A 394 -30.26 2.98 -14.65
C MET A 394 -31.03 4.06 -15.42
N ALA A 395 -30.38 4.72 -16.37
CA ALA A 395 -30.99 5.85 -17.08
C ALA A 395 -31.93 5.35 -18.20
N ARG A 396 -33.03 6.06 -18.41
CA ARG A 396 -34.15 5.67 -19.27
C ARG A 396 -34.56 6.80 -20.20
N HIS A 397 -34.78 6.46 -21.46
CA HIS A 397 -35.35 7.35 -22.47
C HIS A 397 -36.86 7.57 -22.24
N PHE A 398 -37.38 8.71 -22.69
CA PHE A 398 -38.82 9.00 -22.68
C PHE A 398 -39.64 8.18 -23.70
N ASP A 399 -38.95 7.55 -24.65
CA ASP A 399 -39.55 6.74 -25.70
C ASP A 399 -39.37 5.23 -25.44
N THR A 400 -39.59 4.42 -26.46
CA THR A 400 -39.46 2.96 -26.39
C THR A 400 -38.03 2.46 -26.63
N THR A 401 -37.03 3.34 -26.62
CA THR A 401 -35.62 2.94 -26.78
C THR A 401 -35.19 2.06 -25.59
N PRO A 402 -34.61 0.87 -25.85
CA PRO A 402 -34.05 0.01 -24.81
C PRO A 402 -33.09 0.75 -23.88
N SER A 403 -33.24 0.54 -22.58
CA SER A 403 -32.30 1.09 -21.59
C SER A 403 -31.15 0.12 -21.38
N VAL A 404 -29.91 0.59 -21.54
CA VAL A 404 -28.70 -0.28 -21.52
C VAL A 404 -27.57 0.23 -20.63
N GLY A 405 -27.76 1.41 -20.01
CA GLY A 405 -26.71 2.09 -19.27
C GLY A 405 -27.18 2.67 -17.94
N ALA A 406 -26.26 2.77 -17.00
CA ALA A 406 -26.47 3.35 -15.69
C ALA A 406 -25.57 4.57 -15.47
N ARG A 407 -26.03 5.48 -14.59
CA ARG A 407 -25.30 6.71 -14.28
C ARG A 407 -24.08 6.40 -13.41
N THR A 408 -22.98 7.08 -13.69
CA THR A 408 -21.70 6.94 -13.00
C THR A 408 -21.10 8.30 -12.64
N LEU A 409 -20.28 8.31 -11.59
CA LEU A 409 -19.20 9.29 -11.47
C LEU A 409 -18.03 8.81 -12.32
N PHE A 410 -17.51 9.68 -13.18
CA PHE A 410 -16.30 9.40 -13.96
C PHE A 410 -15.28 10.52 -13.81
N LEU A 411 -14.11 10.19 -13.27
CA LEU A 411 -13.00 11.11 -13.04
C LEU A 411 -11.76 10.63 -13.79
N ILE A 412 -11.04 11.55 -14.42
CA ILE A 412 -9.79 11.25 -15.12
C ILE A 412 -8.72 12.20 -14.58
N PRO A 413 -7.67 11.70 -13.91
CA PRO A 413 -6.50 12.49 -13.51
C PRO A 413 -5.29 12.18 -14.41
N ASP A 414 -5.48 11.84 -15.68
CA ASP A 414 -4.44 11.23 -16.53
C ASP A 414 -3.51 12.29 -17.14
N LYS A 415 -2.31 12.39 -16.61
CA LYS A 415 -1.26 13.33 -17.07
C LYS A 415 -0.73 12.97 -18.45
N MET A 416 -0.85 11.71 -18.87
CA MET A 416 -0.19 11.20 -20.08
C MET A 416 -0.92 11.58 -21.37
N GLN A 417 -2.11 12.16 -21.26
CA GLN A 417 -2.88 12.61 -22.40
C GLN A 417 -2.33 13.94 -22.96
N PRO A 418 -2.41 14.17 -24.29
CA PRO A 418 -1.87 15.37 -24.94
C PRO A 418 -2.74 16.63 -24.73
N ASP A 419 -3.89 16.49 -24.05
CA ASP A 419 -4.84 17.56 -23.79
C ASP A 419 -4.18 18.76 -23.09
N ILE A 420 -4.63 19.98 -23.43
CA ILE A 420 -4.27 21.23 -22.73
C ILE A 420 -5.50 21.64 -21.91
N PRO A 421 -5.48 21.50 -20.58
CA PRO A 421 -6.65 21.81 -19.74
C PRO A 421 -7.06 23.28 -19.77
N ASP A 422 -6.08 24.18 -19.95
CA ASP A 422 -6.27 25.62 -19.95
C ASP A 422 -5.28 26.27 -20.92
N SER A 423 -5.78 27.07 -21.86
CA SER A 423 -4.95 27.77 -22.85
C SER A 423 -3.99 28.79 -22.23
N GLY A 424 -4.24 29.27 -21.01
CA GLY A 424 -3.31 30.12 -20.25
C GLY A 424 -2.08 29.38 -19.74
N TYR A 425 -2.07 28.03 -19.79
CA TYR A 425 -0.98 27.18 -19.34
C TYR A 425 -0.63 26.13 -20.42
N PRO A 426 -0.11 26.54 -21.59
CA PRO A 426 0.08 25.65 -22.74
C PRO A 426 1.05 24.47 -22.49
N ASP A 427 1.96 24.61 -21.53
CA ASP A 427 2.94 23.58 -21.13
C ASP A 427 2.39 22.58 -20.10
N VAL A 428 1.20 22.83 -19.56
CA VAL A 428 0.51 21.91 -18.67
C VAL A 428 -0.33 20.96 -19.52
N LYS A 429 0.03 19.69 -19.51
CA LYS A 429 -0.62 18.64 -20.29
C LYS A 429 -1.34 17.65 -19.38
N GLY A 430 -2.34 16.99 -19.94
CA GLY A 430 -3.09 15.93 -19.29
C GLY A 430 -4.60 16.13 -19.40
N ARG A 431 -5.32 15.05 -19.19
CA ARG A 431 -6.78 14.99 -19.18
C ARG A 431 -7.26 14.95 -17.74
N TYR A 432 -7.73 16.10 -17.25
CA TYR A 432 -8.21 16.28 -15.88
C TYR A 432 -9.71 16.56 -15.86
N TRP A 433 -10.53 15.50 -15.88
CA TRP A 433 -11.98 15.61 -16.08
C TRP A 433 -12.80 15.11 -14.89
N TYR A 434 -13.96 15.74 -14.66
CA TYR A 434 -14.95 15.45 -13.62
C TYR A 434 -16.36 15.39 -14.24
N PHE A 435 -16.92 14.19 -14.36
CA PHE A 435 -18.28 13.95 -14.86
C PHE A 435 -19.17 13.29 -13.80
N PRO A 436 -20.03 14.05 -13.10
CA PRO A 436 -20.88 13.49 -12.04
C PRO A 436 -22.12 12.75 -12.58
N LEU A 437 -22.42 12.86 -13.87
CA LEU A 437 -23.57 12.23 -14.54
C LEU A 437 -23.13 11.51 -15.83
N ALA A 438 -21.94 10.90 -15.79
CA ALA A 438 -21.48 10.01 -16.86
C ALA A 438 -22.40 8.78 -16.99
N GLY A 439 -22.18 7.98 -18.03
CA GLY A 439 -22.94 6.76 -18.27
C GLY A 439 -22.03 5.63 -18.74
N ASN A 440 -22.27 4.44 -18.21
CA ASN A 440 -21.58 3.22 -18.60
C ASN A 440 -22.60 2.12 -18.88
N SER A 441 -22.24 1.13 -19.71
CA SER A 441 -23.12 -0.01 -19.98
C SER A 441 -23.26 -0.86 -18.73
N THR A 442 -24.45 -1.39 -18.46
CA THR A 442 -24.69 -2.26 -17.28
C THR A 442 -23.81 -3.52 -17.28
N THR A 443 -23.30 -3.91 -18.45
CA THR A 443 -22.41 -5.04 -18.67
C THR A 443 -20.95 -4.75 -18.29
N ASP A 444 -20.55 -3.47 -18.18
CA ASP A 444 -19.23 -3.08 -17.68
C ASP A 444 -19.12 -3.38 -16.17
N ALA A 445 -17.90 -3.44 -15.62
CA ALA A 445 -17.69 -3.50 -14.17
C ALA A 445 -16.96 -2.24 -13.67
N ALA A 446 -17.53 -1.59 -12.66
CA ALA A 446 -16.98 -0.38 -12.06
C ALA A 446 -17.10 -0.42 -10.52
N GLY A 447 -16.43 0.52 -9.84
CA GLY A 447 -16.43 0.59 -8.38
C GLY A 447 -17.78 1.04 -7.80
N CYS A 448 -17.96 0.81 -6.49
CA CYS A 448 -19.10 1.33 -5.74
C CYS A 448 -18.58 2.11 -4.52
N ARG A 449 -19.25 3.21 -4.16
CA ARG A 449 -19.05 3.90 -2.88
C ARG A 449 -20.41 4.04 -2.21
N CYS A 450 -20.52 3.54 -0.99
CA CYS A 450 -21.79 3.47 -0.30
C CYS A 450 -22.08 4.73 0.52
N ILE A 451 -23.36 5.04 0.66
CA ILE A 451 -23.88 5.99 1.65
C ILE A 451 -24.56 5.23 2.78
N LYS A 452 -24.66 5.85 3.95
CA LYS A 452 -25.47 5.36 5.07
C LYS A 452 -26.90 5.17 4.58
N ASP A 453 -27.47 4.00 4.79
CA ASP A 453 -28.83 3.72 4.37
C ASP A 453 -29.80 4.45 5.31
N PRO A 454 -30.62 5.40 4.82
CA PRO A 454 -31.52 6.15 5.69
C PRO A 454 -32.78 5.36 6.11
N LEU A 455 -32.90 4.10 5.69
CA LEU A 455 -34.13 3.31 5.86
C LEU A 455 -33.96 1.95 6.54
N TYR A 456 -32.75 1.41 6.72
CA TYR A 456 -32.58 0.03 7.22
C TYR A 456 -33.18 -0.21 8.61
N VAL A 457 -33.07 0.76 9.52
CA VAL A 457 -33.74 0.72 10.84
C VAL A 457 -35.22 1.09 10.70
N VAL A 458 -35.51 2.17 9.97
CA VAL A 458 -36.87 2.77 9.88
C VAL A 458 -37.88 1.84 9.19
N ASN A 459 -37.42 1.03 8.24
CA ASN A 459 -38.22 0.05 7.51
C ASN A 459 -37.87 -1.40 7.91
N GLU A 460 -37.22 -1.60 9.06
CA GLU A 460 -37.06 -2.91 9.72
C GLU A 460 -36.35 -3.99 8.89
N TYR A 461 -35.26 -3.64 8.19
CA TYR A 461 -34.40 -4.57 7.46
C TYR A 461 -32.94 -4.52 7.94
N ASP A 462 -32.74 -4.43 9.25
CA ASP A 462 -31.42 -4.43 9.87
C ASP A 462 -30.88 -5.86 10.04
N PHE A 463 -29.74 -6.15 9.42
CA PHE A 463 -29.07 -7.47 9.45
C PHE A 463 -27.68 -7.35 10.09
N PRO A 464 -27.58 -7.19 11.42
CA PRO A 464 -26.30 -7.02 12.09
C PRO A 464 -25.42 -8.26 11.95
N THR A 465 -24.11 -8.04 11.79
CA THR A 465 -23.12 -9.12 11.76
C THR A 465 -23.03 -9.79 13.12
N GLU A 466 -23.22 -11.10 13.17
CA GLU A 466 -22.93 -11.89 14.36
C GLU A 466 -21.43 -12.22 14.44
N TYR A 467 -20.80 -11.91 15.58
CA TYR A 467 -19.38 -12.20 15.80
C TYR A 467 -19.20 -13.49 16.59
N ILE A 468 -18.28 -14.35 16.12
CA ILE A 468 -17.83 -15.52 16.88
C ILE A 468 -17.04 -15.10 18.11
N VAL A 469 -17.03 -15.96 19.14
CA VAL A 469 -16.16 -15.76 20.31
C VAL A 469 -14.70 -15.70 19.83
N PRO A 470 -13.96 -14.64 20.17
CA PRO A 470 -12.58 -14.50 19.72
C PRO A 470 -11.68 -15.55 20.37
N GLU A 471 -10.84 -16.20 19.56
CA GLU A 471 -9.72 -16.98 20.09
C GLU A 471 -8.74 -16.08 20.87
N THR A 472 -7.98 -16.67 21.79
CA THR A 472 -6.88 -15.98 22.47
C THR A 472 -5.87 -15.47 21.44
N GLU A 473 -5.59 -14.17 21.44
CA GLU A 473 -4.64 -13.53 20.53
C GLU A 473 -3.61 -12.68 21.30
N TYR A 474 -2.41 -12.53 20.72
CA TYR A 474 -1.38 -11.63 21.21
C TYR A 474 -0.80 -10.82 20.05
N ARG A 475 -0.92 -9.49 20.10
CA ARG A 475 -0.54 -8.58 18.99
C ARG A 475 0.43 -7.48 19.41
N GLU A 476 0.77 -7.42 20.69
CA GLU A 476 1.61 -6.37 21.23
C GLU A 476 3.02 -6.42 20.60
N GLY A 477 3.56 -5.23 20.30
CA GLY A 477 4.92 -5.09 19.79
C GLY A 477 5.16 -5.65 18.39
N ILE A 478 4.13 -6.05 17.63
CA ILE A 478 4.30 -6.60 16.28
C ILE A 478 5.02 -5.63 15.32
N ASN A 479 4.88 -4.32 15.55
CA ASN A 479 5.53 -3.26 14.77
C ASN A 479 6.89 -2.80 15.36
N ASN A 480 7.37 -3.38 16.47
CA ASN A 480 8.68 -3.04 17.04
C ASN A 480 9.80 -3.28 16.01
N PRO A 481 10.93 -2.56 16.06
CA PRO A 481 12.00 -2.71 15.07
C PRO A 481 12.69 -4.08 15.17
N ASN A 482 13.30 -4.53 14.07
CA ASN A 482 14.19 -5.69 14.05
C ASN A 482 15.64 -5.33 14.35
N THR A 483 16.00 -4.05 14.19
CA THR A 483 17.36 -3.54 14.39
C THR A 483 17.36 -2.46 15.45
N TYR A 484 18.22 -2.61 16.45
CA TYR A 484 18.47 -1.62 17.50
C TYR A 484 19.80 -0.96 17.21
N GLN A 485 19.73 0.27 16.69
CA GLN A 485 20.91 1.08 16.38
C GLN A 485 21.25 1.97 17.56
N VAL A 486 22.51 1.94 17.97
CA VAL A 486 23.08 2.77 19.05
C VAL A 486 24.47 3.23 18.64
N VAL A 487 24.96 4.32 19.24
CA VAL A 487 26.33 4.80 19.05
C VAL A 487 27.20 4.29 20.19
N LYS A 488 28.44 3.91 19.89
CA LYS A 488 29.41 3.50 20.93
C LYS A 488 29.54 4.59 22.00
N ASN A 489 29.71 4.15 23.25
CA ASN A 489 29.80 5.04 24.41
C ASN A 489 31.08 4.72 25.19
N THR A 490 31.63 5.72 25.87
CA THR A 490 32.82 5.56 26.74
C THR A 490 32.52 4.77 28.01
N SER A 491 31.24 4.63 28.36
CA SER A 491 30.76 3.78 29.46
C SER A 491 29.98 2.60 28.92
N ALA A 492 29.94 1.50 29.68
CA ALA A 492 29.08 0.37 29.36
C ALA A 492 27.60 0.80 29.44
N PHE A 493 26.76 0.23 28.59
CA PHE A 493 25.33 0.55 28.58
C PHE A 493 24.52 -0.67 28.11
N THR A 494 23.23 -0.65 28.41
CA THR A 494 22.32 -1.76 28.09
C THR A 494 21.33 -1.35 27.00
N VAL A 495 21.21 -2.18 25.98
CA VAL A 495 20.13 -2.12 24.99
C VAL A 495 19.03 -3.07 25.44
N GLU A 496 17.82 -2.54 25.63
CA GLU A 496 16.64 -3.33 25.99
C GLU A 496 15.77 -3.64 24.77
N ILE A 497 15.38 -4.90 24.61
CA ILE A 497 14.61 -5.38 23.46
C ILE A 497 13.34 -6.07 23.97
N PRO A 498 12.14 -5.50 23.74
CA PRO A 498 10.89 -6.14 24.10
C PRO A 498 10.68 -7.46 23.35
N VAL A 499 10.35 -8.53 24.07
CA VAL A 499 10.16 -9.86 23.45
C VAL A 499 8.79 -10.04 22.81
N SER A 500 7.82 -9.14 23.09
CA SER A 500 6.44 -9.19 22.57
C SER A 500 6.34 -9.45 21.07
N LYS A 501 7.27 -8.90 20.28
CA LYS A 501 7.32 -9.11 18.83
C LYS A 501 7.43 -10.59 18.43
N ALA A 502 8.21 -11.38 19.17
CA ALA A 502 8.40 -12.79 18.85
C ALA A 502 7.07 -13.57 18.94
N PHE A 503 6.33 -13.37 20.03
CA PHE A 503 5.04 -14.03 20.27
C PHE A 503 3.94 -13.54 19.33
N SER A 504 3.90 -12.23 19.07
CA SER A 504 2.93 -11.68 18.11
C SER A 504 3.19 -12.18 16.70
N VAL A 505 4.41 -12.11 16.17
CA VAL A 505 4.69 -12.58 14.81
C VAL A 505 4.49 -14.10 14.68
N GLN A 506 4.94 -14.90 15.66
CA GLN A 506 4.74 -16.36 15.66
C GLN A 506 3.26 -16.74 15.58
N SER A 507 2.43 -16.16 16.46
CA SER A 507 1.00 -16.49 16.52
C SER A 507 0.19 -15.91 15.36
N GLN A 508 0.58 -14.74 14.85
CA GLN A 508 -0.23 -13.98 13.90
C GLN A 508 0.15 -14.19 12.42
N LEU A 509 1.43 -14.41 12.13
CA LEU A 509 1.97 -14.45 10.76
C LEU A 509 2.63 -15.78 10.40
N LEU A 510 3.14 -16.53 11.39
CA LEU A 510 3.85 -17.80 11.19
C LEU A 510 2.98 -19.04 11.47
N ASN A 511 1.70 -18.84 11.76
CA ASN A 511 0.73 -19.90 12.07
C ASN A 511 1.14 -20.81 13.26
N ASN A 512 1.86 -20.27 14.24
CA ASN A 512 2.27 -20.97 15.46
C ASN A 512 1.51 -20.42 16.67
N LYS A 513 0.25 -20.85 16.86
CA LYS A 513 -0.58 -20.41 17.99
C LYS A 513 -0.12 -21.00 19.33
N ASP A 514 0.50 -22.18 19.30
CA ASP A 514 0.94 -22.89 20.51
C ASP A 514 1.99 -22.10 21.29
N ILE A 515 2.69 -21.16 20.66
CA ILE A 515 3.61 -20.23 21.32
C ILE A 515 2.95 -19.44 22.47
N LEU A 516 1.62 -19.32 22.46
CA LEU A 516 0.82 -18.63 23.47
C LEU A 516 0.47 -19.51 24.68
N ASN A 517 0.89 -20.78 24.69
CA ASN A 517 0.76 -21.64 25.87
C ASN A 517 1.84 -21.30 26.90
N SER A 518 1.49 -21.28 28.20
CA SER A 518 2.40 -20.88 29.29
C SER A 518 3.72 -21.67 29.34
N VAL A 519 3.69 -22.94 28.96
CA VAL A 519 4.88 -23.80 28.84
C VAL A 519 5.91 -23.29 27.83
N ASN A 520 5.50 -22.44 26.88
CA ASN A 520 6.35 -21.86 25.84
C ASN A 520 6.92 -20.49 26.23
N PHE A 521 6.61 -19.96 27.41
CA PHE A 521 7.22 -18.74 27.93
C PHE A 521 7.51 -18.78 29.43
N ASN A 522 7.63 -19.98 29.99
CA ASN A 522 7.93 -20.17 31.41
C ASN A 522 9.42 -20.10 31.76
N ASN A 523 10.32 -20.07 30.77
CA ASN A 523 11.78 -20.02 31.00
C ASN A 523 12.50 -19.45 29.78
N LEU A 524 12.23 -18.19 29.45
CA LEU A 524 12.83 -17.49 28.33
C LEU A 524 14.34 -17.33 28.51
N LYS A 525 15.08 -17.60 27.43
CA LYS A 525 16.54 -17.48 27.34
C LYS A 525 16.93 -16.65 26.13
N ALA A 526 18.03 -15.91 26.25
CA ALA A 526 18.60 -15.16 25.14
C ALA A 526 20.01 -15.67 24.83
N ASN A 527 20.42 -15.60 23.56
CA ASN A 527 21.78 -15.91 23.13
C ASN A 527 22.31 -14.86 22.16
N VAL A 528 23.64 -14.64 22.17
CA VAL A 528 24.31 -13.99 21.04
C VAL A 528 24.54 -15.06 20.00
N LEU A 529 23.80 -15.03 18.89
CA LEU A 529 24.00 -16.00 17.81
C LEU A 529 25.35 -15.79 17.14
N TRP A 530 25.65 -14.54 16.77
CA TRP A 530 26.95 -14.17 16.23
C TRP A 530 27.26 -12.69 16.46
N THR A 531 28.54 -12.33 16.41
CA THR A 531 29.03 -10.96 16.42
C THR A 531 30.22 -10.75 15.46
N THR A 532 30.41 -9.52 14.96
CA THR A 532 31.64 -9.12 14.25
C THR A 532 32.80 -8.81 15.19
N ASN A 533 32.55 -8.64 16.49
CA ASN A 533 33.54 -8.20 17.47
C ASN A 533 33.30 -8.90 18.82
N THR A 534 34.20 -9.80 19.22
CA THR A 534 34.08 -10.55 20.49
C THR A 534 34.12 -9.66 21.73
N GLY A 535 34.68 -8.46 21.61
CA GLY A 535 34.67 -7.46 22.69
C GLY A 535 33.35 -6.71 22.82
N LEU A 536 32.42 -6.79 21.86
CA LEU A 536 31.25 -5.92 21.79
C LEU A 536 30.24 -6.17 22.92
N VAL A 537 29.73 -7.39 23.01
CA VAL A 537 28.69 -7.77 23.99
C VAL A 537 29.38 -8.34 25.21
N ASN A 538 29.13 -7.72 26.36
CA ASN A 538 29.59 -8.17 27.66
C ASN A 538 28.72 -9.30 28.20
N ASN A 539 27.41 -9.08 28.21
CA ASN A 539 26.42 -9.97 28.78
C ASN A 539 25.10 -9.84 28.02
N VAL A 540 24.34 -10.93 27.95
CA VAL A 540 22.96 -10.93 27.47
C VAL A 540 22.09 -11.77 28.41
N SER A 541 20.95 -11.23 28.81
CA SER A 541 20.02 -11.91 29.71
C SER A 541 18.57 -11.54 29.37
N VAL A 542 17.62 -12.30 29.91
CA VAL A 542 16.19 -11.98 29.81
C VAL A 542 15.73 -11.45 31.15
N VAL A 543 15.24 -10.22 31.16
CA VAL A 543 14.49 -9.62 32.27
C VAL A 543 13.08 -10.19 32.25
N ASN A 544 12.59 -10.63 33.42
CA ASN A 544 11.34 -11.37 33.57
C ASN A 544 11.27 -12.59 32.65
N PRO A 545 12.13 -13.61 32.84
CA PRO A 545 12.21 -14.76 31.94
C PRO A 545 11.01 -15.70 32.04
N SER A 546 10.14 -15.55 33.04
CA SER A 546 9.02 -16.45 33.31
C SER A 546 7.72 -15.67 33.55
N PRO A 547 7.21 -14.91 32.55
CA PRO A 547 5.95 -14.19 32.69
C PRO A 547 4.81 -15.14 33.09
N THR A 548 4.01 -14.76 34.08
CA THR A 548 2.97 -15.61 34.69
C THR A 548 1.70 -15.72 33.84
N SER A 549 1.55 -14.87 32.82
CA SER A 549 0.39 -14.82 31.93
C SER A 549 0.78 -14.24 30.56
N LEU A 550 -0.11 -14.37 29.57
CA LEU A 550 0.07 -13.78 28.25
C LEU A 550 0.27 -12.26 28.31
N GLY A 551 -0.51 -11.55 29.13
CA GLY A 551 -0.39 -10.10 29.29
C GLY A 551 0.94 -9.68 29.92
N ALA A 552 1.56 -10.55 30.72
CA ALA A 552 2.84 -10.27 31.37
C ALA A 552 4.05 -10.37 30.42
N ILE A 553 3.90 -10.97 29.22
CA ILE A 553 4.97 -11.04 28.20
C ILE A 553 5.48 -9.64 27.83
N SER A 554 4.60 -8.64 27.85
CA SER A 554 4.92 -7.22 27.62
C SER A 554 6.02 -6.66 28.52
N SER A 555 6.15 -7.23 29.72
CA SER A 555 7.16 -6.85 30.71
C SER A 555 8.50 -7.57 30.54
N SER A 556 8.58 -8.57 29.66
CA SER A 556 9.79 -9.34 29.39
C SER A 556 10.64 -8.66 28.32
N LYS A 557 11.95 -8.56 28.58
CA LYS A 557 12.89 -7.89 27.68
C LYS A 557 14.21 -8.63 27.63
N ILE A 558 14.89 -8.63 26.48
CA ILE A 558 16.30 -9.01 26.41
C ILE A 558 17.12 -7.78 26.78
N ALA A 559 18.00 -7.91 27.77
CA ALA A 559 18.96 -6.90 28.16
C ALA A 559 20.34 -7.28 27.58
N VAL A 560 20.84 -6.49 26.63
CA VAL A 560 22.16 -6.68 25.99
C VAL A 560 23.10 -5.61 26.51
N THR A 561 24.13 -6.00 27.27
CA THR A 561 25.12 -5.06 27.80
C THR A 561 26.28 -4.92 26.83
N ILE A 562 26.52 -3.70 26.37
CA ILE A 562 27.58 -3.33 25.43
C ILE A 562 28.79 -2.80 26.20
N ASN A 563 29.98 -3.30 25.87
CA ASN A 563 31.23 -2.86 26.49
C ASN A 563 31.61 -1.43 26.06
N PRO A 564 32.34 -0.69 26.92
CA PRO A 564 32.87 0.63 26.59
C PRO A 564 33.69 0.65 25.30
N ASN A 565 33.52 1.71 24.50
CA ASN A 565 34.30 2.02 23.30
C ASN A 565 34.30 0.94 22.20
N GLN A 566 33.32 0.03 22.22
CA GLN A 566 33.17 -0.99 21.19
C GLN A 566 32.11 -0.61 20.15
N SER A 567 32.39 -0.93 18.89
CA SER A 567 31.45 -0.86 17.78
C SER A 567 31.43 -2.21 17.05
N GLY A 568 30.38 -2.43 16.26
CA GLY A 568 30.19 -3.67 15.53
C GLY A 568 28.73 -4.10 15.45
N ASN A 569 28.54 -5.32 14.99
CA ASN A 569 27.25 -5.93 14.81
C ASN A 569 27.14 -7.19 15.67
N ALA A 570 25.94 -7.45 16.19
CA ALA A 570 25.60 -8.74 16.77
C ALA A 570 24.16 -9.11 16.41
N VAL A 571 23.86 -10.41 16.32
CA VAL A 571 22.49 -10.91 16.26
C VAL A 571 22.19 -11.64 17.56
N VAL A 572 21.11 -11.24 18.23
CA VAL A 572 20.63 -11.86 19.46
C VAL A 572 19.35 -12.64 19.18
N THR A 573 19.19 -13.79 19.82
CA THR A 573 18.07 -14.71 19.62
C THR A 573 17.31 -14.95 20.92
N LEU A 574 15.99 -15.12 20.83
CA LEU A 574 15.13 -15.55 21.94
C LEU A 574 14.78 -17.04 21.82
N HIS A 575 14.77 -17.73 22.95
CA HIS A 575 14.45 -19.15 23.10
C HIS A 575 13.62 -19.36 24.38
N ASN A 576 13.10 -20.58 24.57
CA ASN A 576 12.49 -21.01 25.84
C ASN A 576 13.14 -22.33 26.31
N GLY A 577 13.40 -22.46 27.61
CA GLY A 577 14.06 -23.60 28.23
C GLY A 577 15.59 -23.57 28.08
N SER A 578 16.07 -23.76 26.85
CA SER A 578 17.50 -23.82 26.49
C SER A 578 17.81 -22.91 25.30
N ILE A 579 19.02 -22.36 25.24
CA ILE A 579 19.53 -21.60 24.08
C ILE A 579 19.75 -22.47 22.83
N THR A 580 19.74 -23.80 22.98
CA THR A 580 19.81 -24.75 21.85
C THR A 580 18.45 -25.11 21.28
N ASN A 581 17.36 -24.74 21.97
CA ASN A 581 16.01 -24.93 21.46
C ASN A 581 15.75 -24.00 20.26
N PRO A 582 14.71 -24.24 19.45
CA PRO A 582 14.43 -23.39 18.28
C PRO A 582 14.32 -21.90 18.64
N VAL A 583 14.90 -21.05 17.78
CA VAL A 583 14.80 -19.60 17.90
C VAL A 583 13.34 -19.17 17.70
N TYR A 584 12.82 -18.37 18.62
CA TYR A 584 11.49 -17.75 18.51
C TYR A 584 11.53 -16.52 17.62
N TRP A 585 12.58 -15.69 17.77
CA TRP A 585 12.86 -14.53 16.94
C TRP A 585 14.31 -14.07 17.16
N SER A 586 14.81 -13.22 16.27
CA SER A 586 16.14 -12.62 16.35
C SER A 586 16.12 -11.14 16.01
N TRP A 587 17.05 -10.40 16.61
CA TRP A 587 17.23 -8.96 16.43
C TRP A 587 18.69 -8.63 16.13
N HIS A 588 18.89 -7.60 15.30
CA HIS A 588 20.20 -7.06 14.96
C HIS A 588 20.55 -5.91 15.91
N ILE A 589 21.67 -6.05 16.63
CA ILE A 589 22.27 -4.98 17.42
C ILE A 589 23.35 -4.33 16.58
N TRP A 590 23.18 -3.03 16.33
CA TRP A 590 24.04 -2.26 15.44
C TRP A 590 24.67 -1.11 16.21
N VAL A 591 25.92 -1.30 16.65
CA VAL A 591 26.67 -0.30 17.41
C VAL A 591 27.61 0.45 16.47
N THR A 592 27.33 1.72 16.21
CA THR A 592 28.09 2.54 15.26
C THR A 592 29.18 3.36 15.94
N ASP A 593 30.21 3.72 15.18
CA ASP A 593 31.27 4.63 15.61
C ASP A 593 30.80 6.09 15.68
N THR A 594 29.86 6.44 14.80
CA THR A 594 29.27 7.78 14.66
C THR A 594 27.75 7.68 14.65
N ALA A 595 27.07 8.75 15.07
CA ALA A 595 25.61 8.83 14.93
C ALA A 595 25.19 8.65 13.46
N VAL A 596 24.09 7.94 13.24
CA VAL A 596 23.51 7.76 11.91
C VAL A 596 23.01 9.12 11.42
N GLY A 597 23.62 9.61 10.34
CA GLY A 597 23.21 10.82 9.64
C GLY A 597 22.23 10.53 8.51
N SER A 598 21.95 11.58 7.74
CA SER A 598 21.03 11.49 6.60
C SER A 598 21.37 12.44 5.46
N TYR A 599 20.81 12.13 4.29
CA TYR A 599 20.86 12.95 3.08
C TYR A 599 19.45 13.19 2.54
N ASN A 600 19.12 14.46 2.31
CA ASN A 600 17.85 14.83 1.69
C ASN A 600 18.03 15.00 0.18
N TYR A 601 17.12 14.39 -0.58
CA TYR A 601 17.07 14.53 -2.03
C TYR A 601 15.64 14.77 -2.49
N THR A 602 15.46 15.76 -3.36
CA THR A 602 14.21 16.02 -4.07
C THR A 602 14.44 15.72 -5.54
N THR A 603 13.63 14.84 -6.13
CA THR A 603 13.84 14.37 -7.50
C THR A 603 13.69 15.47 -8.54
N GLU A 604 12.71 16.35 -8.35
CA GLU A 604 12.45 17.55 -9.16
C GLU A 604 11.51 18.50 -8.38
N LEU A 605 11.48 19.80 -8.72
CA LEU A 605 10.52 20.74 -8.14
C LEU A 605 9.25 20.85 -9.00
N PRO A 606 8.05 20.80 -8.39
CA PRO A 606 6.78 21.04 -9.10
C PRO A 606 6.66 22.44 -9.71
N VAL A 607 5.80 22.58 -10.72
CA VAL A 607 5.44 23.88 -11.29
C VAL A 607 4.59 24.67 -10.29
N THR A 608 5.16 25.71 -9.68
CA THR A 608 4.52 26.45 -8.56
C THR A 608 3.25 27.21 -8.93
N SER A 609 3.12 27.61 -10.20
CA SER A 609 1.92 28.29 -10.71
C SER A 609 0.73 27.35 -10.91
N VAL A 610 0.93 26.03 -10.85
CA VAL A 610 -0.11 25.01 -10.96
C VAL A 610 -0.47 24.53 -9.56
N THR A 611 -1.57 25.04 -9.02
CA THR A 611 -1.92 24.82 -7.61
C THR A 611 -2.98 23.75 -7.42
N ASN A 612 -3.82 23.47 -8.42
CA ASN A 612 -4.85 22.43 -8.32
C ASN A 612 -4.32 21.02 -8.64
N TYR A 613 -3.23 20.90 -9.38
CA TYR A 613 -2.58 19.62 -9.66
C TYR A 613 -1.40 19.46 -8.71
N VAL A 614 -1.60 18.70 -7.65
CA VAL A 614 -0.63 18.56 -6.57
C VAL A 614 0.65 17.93 -7.13
N ASN A 615 1.79 18.59 -6.90
CA ASN A 615 3.12 18.14 -7.33
C ASN A 615 3.27 17.90 -8.84
N TYR A 616 2.53 18.63 -9.69
CA TYR A 616 2.65 18.50 -11.14
C TYR A 616 4.06 18.82 -11.64
N VAL A 617 4.62 17.88 -12.40
CA VAL A 617 5.86 18.02 -13.18
C VAL A 617 5.61 17.47 -14.61
N PRO A 618 6.30 17.99 -15.65
CA PRO A 618 5.95 17.67 -17.04
C PRO A 618 6.14 16.20 -17.44
N LYS A 619 7.19 15.53 -16.93
CA LYS A 619 7.54 14.15 -17.34
C LYS A 619 7.30 13.12 -16.24
N ALA A 620 7.88 13.33 -15.06
CA ALA A 620 7.87 12.36 -13.97
C ALA A 620 6.47 12.08 -13.41
N ASP A 621 6.14 10.81 -13.16
CA ASP A 621 4.83 10.38 -12.64
C ASP A 621 4.60 10.77 -11.19
N ASN A 622 5.66 10.83 -10.41
CA ASN A 622 5.64 11.36 -9.06
C ASN A 622 6.91 12.17 -8.78
N VAL A 623 6.84 13.00 -7.75
CA VAL A 623 7.99 13.67 -7.16
C VAL A 623 8.25 13.09 -5.78
N PHE A 624 9.50 12.76 -5.49
CA PHE A 624 9.92 12.31 -4.17
C PHE A 624 10.72 13.39 -3.47
N GLN A 625 10.47 13.57 -2.18
CA GLN A 625 11.36 14.27 -1.26
C GLN A 625 11.76 13.30 -0.15
N THR A 626 12.94 12.70 -0.31
CA THR A 626 13.39 11.54 0.44
C THR A 626 14.55 11.90 1.36
N GLU A 627 14.49 11.42 2.60
CA GLU A 627 15.61 11.46 3.54
C GLU A 627 16.24 10.06 3.63
N PHE A 628 17.40 9.88 3.01
CA PHE A 628 18.17 8.63 3.02
C PHE A 628 19.06 8.54 4.25
N MET A 629 19.17 7.34 4.81
CA MET A 629 20.22 7.03 5.78
C MET A 629 21.61 7.21 5.13
N ASP A 630 22.57 7.75 5.88
CA ASP A 630 23.92 8.04 5.37
C ASP A 630 24.79 6.80 5.08
N ARG A 631 24.33 5.61 5.47
CA ARG A 631 25.05 4.34 5.36
C ARG A 631 24.11 3.16 5.15
N ASN A 632 24.68 2.04 4.72
CA ASN A 632 23.95 0.77 4.62
C ASN A 632 23.82 0.14 6.00
N LEU A 633 22.78 -0.68 6.21
CA LEU A 633 22.58 -1.40 7.47
C LEU A 633 23.81 -2.23 7.83
N GLY A 634 24.24 -2.12 9.09
CA GLY A 634 25.38 -2.83 9.65
C GLY A 634 26.75 -2.18 9.44
N ALA A 635 26.83 -1.04 8.75
CA ALA A 635 28.06 -0.27 8.63
C ALA A 635 28.36 0.47 9.94
N THR A 636 29.56 0.35 10.51
CA THR A 636 29.87 1.05 11.78
C THR A 636 30.15 2.53 11.57
N ASP A 637 30.59 2.94 10.37
CA ASP A 637 30.76 4.35 10.00
C ASP A 637 30.17 4.63 8.59
N ALA A 638 29.91 5.89 8.28
CA ALA A 638 29.46 6.31 6.95
C ALA A 638 30.61 6.29 5.94
N PHE A 639 30.29 6.06 4.66
CA PHE A 639 31.30 6.18 3.59
C PHE A 639 31.77 7.65 3.51
N PRO A 640 33.08 7.92 3.69
CA PRO A 640 33.59 9.26 3.88
C PRO A 640 33.55 10.09 2.58
N LEU A 641 33.68 11.40 2.73
CA LEU A 641 34.14 12.25 1.63
C LEU A 641 35.64 12.01 1.44
N VAL A 642 36.02 11.55 0.25
CA VAL A 642 37.39 11.24 -0.13
C VAL A 642 37.97 12.40 -0.93
N VAL A 643 39.04 13.02 -0.43
CA VAL A 643 39.63 14.21 -1.05
C VAL A 643 40.21 13.91 -2.43
N ASN A 644 40.95 12.80 -2.55
CA ASN A 644 41.47 12.31 -3.82
C ASN A 644 40.93 10.90 -4.12
N PRO A 645 39.87 10.78 -4.96
CA PRO A 645 39.24 9.50 -5.26
C PRO A 645 40.13 8.45 -5.96
N LEU A 646 41.32 8.82 -6.44
CA LEU A 646 42.28 7.89 -7.05
C LEU A 646 43.26 7.30 -6.04
N THR A 647 43.52 8.03 -4.95
CA THR A 647 44.50 7.68 -3.92
C THR A 647 44.00 8.12 -2.55
N PRO A 648 43.02 7.38 -1.98
CA PRO A 648 42.53 7.68 -0.64
C PRO A 648 43.64 7.51 0.41
N THR A 649 43.61 8.35 1.45
CA THR A 649 44.50 8.29 2.61
C THR A 649 44.20 7.05 3.47
N ALA A 650 45.15 6.67 4.34
CA ALA A 650 44.94 5.57 5.28
C ALA A 650 43.72 5.77 6.20
N ALA A 651 43.47 7.02 6.64
CA ALA A 651 42.32 7.36 7.47
C ALA A 651 40.99 7.23 6.71
N GLU A 652 40.95 7.66 5.44
CA GLU A 652 39.78 7.48 4.58
C GLU A 652 39.52 6.00 4.30
N LEU A 653 40.56 5.20 4.02
CA LEU A 653 40.44 3.76 3.82
C LEU A 653 39.89 3.03 5.05
N ALA A 654 40.32 3.41 6.25
CA ALA A 654 39.77 2.86 7.49
C ALA A 654 38.26 3.13 7.64
N LYS A 655 37.79 4.32 7.25
CA LYS A 655 36.36 4.64 7.22
C LYS A 655 35.61 3.90 6.12
N ILE A 656 36.21 3.75 4.92
CA ILE A 656 35.61 2.95 3.84
C ILE A 656 35.46 1.50 4.28
N LYS A 657 36.46 0.94 4.96
CA LYS A 657 36.39 -0.39 5.58
C LYS A 657 35.23 -0.51 6.57
N ALA A 658 35.10 0.45 7.48
CA ALA A 658 33.99 0.53 8.45
C ALA A 658 32.60 0.71 7.79
N SER A 659 32.56 1.23 6.55
CA SER A 659 31.32 1.48 5.82
C SER A 659 30.73 0.25 5.12
N THR A 660 31.42 -0.90 5.13
CA THR A 660 31.08 -2.11 4.34
C THR A 660 29.62 -2.56 4.47
N GLY A 661 29.05 -2.57 5.68
CA GLY A 661 27.67 -3.01 5.90
C GLY A 661 27.47 -4.53 5.89
N LEU A 662 26.20 -4.95 5.80
CA LEU A 662 25.76 -6.34 5.79
C LEU A 662 24.85 -6.62 4.58
N HIS A 663 24.71 -7.89 4.21
CA HIS A 663 23.79 -8.32 3.16
C HIS A 663 22.46 -8.80 3.75
N TYR A 664 21.40 -8.66 2.96
CA TYR A 664 20.07 -9.17 3.24
C TYR A 664 19.51 -9.83 1.98
N GLN A 665 18.77 -10.93 2.14
CA GLN A 665 17.96 -11.46 1.06
C GLN A 665 16.64 -10.71 1.02
N TRP A 666 16.08 -10.53 -0.19
CA TRP A 666 14.89 -9.71 -0.36
C TRP A 666 13.74 -10.25 0.50
N GLY A 667 13.10 -9.38 1.29
CA GLY A 667 12.01 -9.74 2.19
C GLY A 667 12.40 -10.45 3.49
N ARG A 668 13.70 -10.59 3.82
CA ARG A 668 14.17 -11.08 5.14
C ARG A 668 14.56 -9.93 6.06
N LYS A 669 14.45 -10.15 7.37
CA LYS A 669 14.93 -9.23 8.42
C LYS A 669 16.37 -9.49 8.87
N ASP A 670 16.86 -10.71 8.67
CA ASP A 670 18.08 -11.18 9.32
C ASP A 670 19.32 -10.85 8.48
N PRO A 671 20.33 -10.19 9.07
CA PRO A 671 21.55 -9.86 8.35
C PRO A 671 22.43 -11.07 8.09
N LEU A 672 23.04 -11.09 6.92
CA LEU A 672 24.08 -12.03 6.52
C LEU A 672 25.44 -11.30 6.48
N PRO A 673 26.46 -11.77 7.22
CA PRO A 673 27.79 -11.21 7.12
C PRO A 673 28.39 -11.40 5.72
N ILE A 674 29.13 -10.40 5.27
CA ILE A 674 29.79 -10.40 3.96
C ILE A 674 31.12 -11.17 4.01
N PHE A 675 31.75 -11.23 5.20
CA PHE A 675 33.05 -11.86 5.46
C PHE A 675 34.23 -11.24 4.69
N GLN A 676 34.03 -10.11 4.03
CA GLN A 676 35.04 -9.39 3.29
C GLN A 676 34.78 -7.88 3.37
N TYR A 677 35.85 -7.08 3.40
CA TYR A 677 35.75 -5.62 3.47
C TYR A 677 35.61 -4.94 2.11
N ALA A 678 34.92 -3.80 2.07
CA ALA A 678 34.70 -3.03 0.84
C ALA A 678 35.96 -2.32 0.30
N ASP A 679 36.94 -2.00 1.15
CA ASP A 679 38.14 -1.27 0.76
C ASP A 679 39.16 -2.17 0.06
N ASP A 680 39.59 -3.25 0.71
CA ASP A 680 40.70 -4.10 0.25
C ASP A 680 40.27 -5.52 -0.14
N ARG A 681 38.98 -5.87 0.05
CA ARG A 681 38.38 -7.19 -0.19
C ARG A 681 38.99 -8.31 0.66
N THR A 682 39.75 -7.96 1.70
CA THR A 682 40.34 -8.94 2.61
C THR A 682 39.25 -9.63 3.41
N SER A 683 39.43 -10.93 3.61
CA SER A 683 38.46 -11.74 4.37
C SER A 683 38.59 -11.49 5.86
N HIS A 684 37.47 -11.49 6.56
CA HIS A 684 37.41 -11.40 8.02
C HIS A 684 36.41 -12.42 8.59
N PRO A 685 36.67 -12.98 9.78
CA PRO A 685 35.73 -13.87 10.42
C PRO A 685 34.54 -13.10 11.02
N VAL A 686 33.53 -13.87 11.42
CA VAL A 686 32.60 -13.49 12.49
C VAL A 686 32.70 -14.53 13.60
N TYR A 687 32.06 -14.27 14.74
CA TYR A 687 32.19 -15.11 15.92
C TYR A 687 30.83 -15.59 16.39
N LEU A 688 30.63 -16.90 16.49
CA LEU A 688 29.41 -17.52 16.99
C LEU A 688 29.42 -17.46 18.52
N GLY A 689 28.34 -16.98 19.11
CA GLY A 689 28.24 -16.84 20.56
C GLY A 689 27.51 -18.03 21.21
N ASN A 690 27.93 -18.33 22.44
CA ASN A 690 27.26 -19.27 23.33
C ASN A 690 27.21 -18.67 24.73
N THR A 691 25.99 -18.50 25.25
CA THR A 691 25.67 -17.84 26.52
C THR A 691 25.24 -18.82 27.62
N ALA A 692 25.59 -20.10 27.48
CA ALA A 692 25.23 -21.13 28.44
C ALA A 692 25.64 -20.74 29.88
N ASN A 693 24.73 -20.93 30.83
CA ASN A 693 24.94 -20.66 32.26
C ASN A 693 25.37 -19.22 32.59
N GLY A 694 25.06 -18.24 31.73
CA GLY A 694 25.39 -16.83 31.95
C GLY A 694 26.84 -16.46 31.58
N VAL A 695 27.60 -17.38 31.00
CA VAL A 695 28.95 -17.11 30.49
C VAL A 695 28.91 -17.02 28.98
N LEU A 696 29.33 -15.87 28.45
CA LEU A 696 29.39 -15.64 27.00
C LEU A 696 30.77 -16.03 26.47
N THR A 697 30.78 -17.04 25.60
CA THR A 697 31.98 -17.53 24.90
C THR A 697 31.77 -17.45 23.40
N TYR A 698 32.87 -17.40 22.65
CA TYR A 698 32.84 -17.24 21.21
C TYR A 698 33.69 -18.28 20.49
N THR A 699 33.20 -18.76 19.35
CA THR A 699 33.96 -19.57 18.39
C THR A 699 34.05 -18.88 17.04
N THR A 700 35.17 -19.00 16.36
CA THR A 700 35.40 -18.34 15.07
C THR A 700 34.65 -19.05 13.95
N LEU A 701 33.85 -18.29 13.20
CA LEU A 701 33.31 -18.70 11.90
C LEU A 701 34.09 -18.00 10.80
N SER A 702 34.86 -18.78 10.04
CA SER A 702 35.67 -18.26 8.93
C SER A 702 34.84 -18.02 7.67
N ALA A 703 35.35 -17.17 6.78
CA ALA A 703 34.77 -16.96 5.45
C ALA A 703 34.68 -18.27 4.65
N ALA A 704 35.70 -19.13 4.74
CA ALA A 704 35.72 -20.41 4.04
C ALA A 704 34.64 -21.37 4.55
N SER A 705 34.44 -21.43 5.87
CA SER A 705 33.43 -22.29 6.50
C SER A 705 32.00 -21.84 6.20
N TYR A 706 31.74 -20.53 6.14
CA TYR A 706 30.41 -20.02 5.79
C TYR A 706 30.10 -20.19 4.30
N ASN A 707 31.10 -20.00 3.44
CA ASN A 707 30.97 -20.11 1.99
C ASN A 707 31.16 -21.55 1.47
N ASP A 708 31.05 -22.56 2.34
CA ASP A 708 31.08 -23.96 1.91
C ASP A 708 29.69 -24.40 1.44
N LEU A 709 29.58 -24.80 0.16
CA LEU A 709 28.33 -25.31 -0.42
C LEU A 709 27.88 -26.64 0.18
N ALA A 710 28.81 -27.44 0.72
CA ALA A 710 28.52 -28.68 1.44
C ALA A 710 28.34 -28.44 2.95
N GLY A 711 28.51 -27.20 3.41
CA GLY A 711 28.39 -26.82 4.82
C GLY A 711 26.95 -26.55 5.26
N ASN A 712 26.82 -25.97 6.46
CA ASN A 712 25.52 -25.79 7.12
C ASN A 712 24.88 -24.40 6.90
N TYR A 713 25.58 -23.48 6.22
CA TYR A 713 25.16 -22.08 6.11
C TYR A 713 24.58 -21.70 4.75
N ILE A 714 24.81 -22.50 3.71
CA ILE A 714 24.19 -22.32 2.40
C ILE A 714 23.24 -23.50 2.18
N VAL A 715 21.95 -23.28 2.38
CA VAL A 715 20.97 -24.38 2.42
C VAL A 715 20.01 -24.28 1.23
N PRO A 716 19.91 -25.31 0.37
CA PRO A 716 18.96 -25.34 -0.75
C PRO A 716 17.49 -25.53 -0.36
N TYR A 717 16.59 -25.00 -1.19
CA TYR A 717 15.14 -25.05 -1.02
C TYR A 717 14.58 -26.43 -0.68
N ASN A 718 14.92 -27.45 -1.44
CA ASN A 718 14.43 -28.82 -1.20
C ASN A 718 14.92 -29.39 0.14
N THR A 719 16.04 -28.90 0.67
CA THR A 719 16.55 -29.34 1.99
C THR A 719 15.72 -28.72 3.11
N TYR A 720 15.53 -27.40 3.11
CA TYR A 720 14.79 -26.75 4.20
C TYR A 720 13.27 -26.91 4.10
N THR A 721 12.73 -27.28 2.95
CA THR A 721 11.28 -27.50 2.77
C THR A 721 10.82 -28.94 2.98
N ASN A 722 11.74 -29.91 3.08
CA ASN A 722 11.38 -31.31 3.27
C ASN A 722 10.67 -31.60 4.62
N SER A 723 10.18 -32.83 4.76
CA SER A 723 9.43 -33.30 5.94
C SER A 723 10.20 -33.24 7.25
N ALA A 724 11.54 -33.26 7.22
CA ALA A 724 12.38 -33.16 8.42
C ALA A 724 12.59 -31.70 8.90
N ASN A 725 12.30 -30.71 8.05
CA ASN A 725 12.52 -29.29 8.32
C ASN A 725 11.20 -28.51 8.34
N ALA A 726 10.94 -27.66 7.34
CA ALA A 726 9.71 -26.85 7.31
C ALA A 726 8.45 -27.68 7.03
N ASN A 727 8.60 -28.93 6.56
CA ASN A 727 7.51 -29.86 6.27
C ASN A 727 6.46 -29.25 5.33
N VAL A 728 6.93 -28.68 4.21
CA VAL A 728 6.07 -28.13 3.16
C VAL A 728 5.51 -29.28 2.33
N SER A 729 4.19 -29.35 2.23
CA SER A 729 3.45 -30.36 1.46
C SER A 729 2.85 -29.75 0.19
N ALA A 730 2.62 -30.58 -0.83
CA ALA A 730 1.88 -30.17 -2.02
C ALA A 730 0.43 -29.77 -1.69
N ALA A 731 -0.17 -30.37 -0.66
CA ALA A 731 -1.54 -30.11 -0.21
C ALA A 731 -1.69 -28.82 0.63
N ASP A 732 -0.57 -28.23 1.07
CA ASP A 732 -0.59 -26.97 1.83
C ASP A 732 -1.18 -25.83 0.97
N LYS A 733 -1.98 -24.97 1.59
CA LYS A 733 -2.39 -23.71 0.94
C LYS A 733 -1.19 -22.79 0.81
N ILE A 734 -1.29 -21.78 -0.06
CA ILE A 734 -0.20 -20.82 -0.29
C ILE A 734 0.24 -20.14 1.02
N SER A 735 -0.72 -19.75 1.85
CA SER A 735 -0.46 -19.18 3.18
C SER A 735 0.31 -20.13 4.11
N ASP A 736 -0.03 -21.43 4.08
CA ASP A 736 0.64 -22.45 4.88
C ASP A 736 2.10 -22.64 4.41
N LYS A 737 2.32 -22.76 3.09
CA LYS A 737 3.67 -22.85 2.50
C LYS A 737 4.55 -21.66 2.89
N VAL A 738 4.02 -20.44 2.72
CA VAL A 738 4.72 -19.20 3.09
C VAL A 738 5.04 -19.18 4.59
N SER A 739 4.07 -19.49 5.45
CA SER A 739 4.27 -19.48 6.91
C SER A 739 5.31 -20.50 7.38
N LYS A 740 5.34 -21.70 6.79
CA LYS A 740 6.32 -22.76 7.09
C LYS A 740 7.74 -22.36 6.70
N VAL A 741 7.93 -21.80 5.51
CA VAL A 741 9.26 -21.37 5.04
C VAL A 741 9.74 -20.13 5.82
N LEU A 742 8.87 -19.16 6.11
CA LEU A 742 9.19 -18.04 7.00
C LEU A 742 9.56 -18.52 8.40
N SER A 743 8.85 -19.53 8.94
CA SER A 743 9.18 -20.14 10.23
C SER A 743 10.57 -20.77 10.22
N TYR A 744 10.97 -21.44 9.13
CA TYR A 744 12.33 -21.95 8.98
C TYR A 744 13.36 -20.80 8.97
N SER A 745 13.08 -19.73 8.22
CA SER A 745 13.94 -18.55 8.14
C SER A 745 14.18 -17.90 9.51
N VAL A 746 13.12 -17.78 10.33
CA VAL A 746 13.17 -17.24 11.70
C VAL A 746 13.98 -18.15 12.63
N LYS A 747 13.85 -19.47 12.48
CA LYS A 747 14.60 -20.45 13.27
C LYS A 747 16.09 -20.50 12.89
N ASN A 748 16.44 -20.06 11.68
CA ASN A 748 17.78 -20.17 11.10
C ASN A 748 18.29 -18.82 10.54
N PRO A 749 18.43 -17.78 11.36
CA PRO A 749 18.66 -16.41 10.89
C PRO A 749 20.01 -16.22 10.16
N LEU A 750 21.05 -17.01 10.48
CA LEU A 750 22.37 -16.94 9.82
C LEU A 750 22.46 -17.76 8.52
N VAL A 751 21.45 -18.58 8.19
CA VAL A 751 21.47 -19.40 6.97
C VAL A 751 21.19 -18.54 5.74
N TYR A 752 22.02 -18.67 4.71
CA TYR A 752 21.75 -18.20 3.36
C TYR A 752 20.87 -19.22 2.62
N MET A 753 19.60 -18.88 2.44
CA MET A 753 18.60 -19.78 1.86
C MET A 753 18.61 -19.63 0.34
N ILE A 754 19.03 -20.68 -0.39
CA ILE A 754 19.19 -20.63 -1.86
C ILE A 754 18.16 -21.50 -2.56
N PRO A 755 17.86 -21.25 -3.85
CA PRO A 755 17.03 -22.16 -4.62
C PRO A 755 17.74 -23.50 -4.88
N SER A 756 16.97 -24.58 -4.97
CA SER A 756 17.48 -25.86 -5.48
C SER A 756 17.56 -25.91 -7.01
N ALA A 757 16.77 -25.06 -7.68
CA ALA A 757 16.80 -24.87 -9.13
C ALA A 757 16.32 -23.45 -9.44
N PHE A 758 16.85 -22.85 -10.50
CA PHE A 758 16.35 -21.57 -10.99
C PHE A 758 15.00 -21.70 -11.67
N ALA A 759 14.23 -20.61 -11.66
CA ALA A 759 13.06 -20.48 -12.49
C ALA A 759 13.44 -20.74 -13.97
N PRO A 760 12.59 -21.43 -14.74
CA PRO A 760 12.87 -21.71 -16.14
C PRO A 760 13.12 -20.43 -16.95
N TYR A 761 14.20 -20.43 -17.74
CA TYR A 761 14.53 -19.32 -18.63
C TYR A 761 13.54 -19.26 -19.81
N ASN A 762 12.97 -18.08 -20.06
CA ASN A 762 12.10 -17.87 -21.22
C ASN A 762 12.93 -17.46 -22.44
N SER A 763 13.29 -18.42 -23.28
CA SER A 763 14.14 -18.18 -24.46
C SER A 763 13.48 -17.34 -25.55
N THR A 764 12.14 -17.36 -25.65
CA THR A 764 11.38 -16.57 -26.62
C THR A 764 11.30 -15.10 -26.23
N THR A 765 11.11 -14.81 -24.94
CA THR A 765 11.01 -13.45 -24.42
C THR A 765 11.72 -13.36 -23.08
N PRO A 766 13.04 -13.09 -23.07
CA PRO A 766 13.87 -13.20 -21.86
C PRO A 766 13.39 -12.34 -20.69
N VAL A 767 12.77 -11.19 -20.96
CA VAL A 767 12.19 -10.29 -19.95
C VAL A 767 11.00 -10.88 -19.19
N TYR A 768 10.39 -11.96 -19.70
CA TYR A 768 9.34 -12.74 -19.04
C TYR A 768 9.89 -13.90 -18.20
N THR A 769 11.21 -13.99 -18.03
CA THR A 769 11.81 -14.95 -17.10
C THR A 769 11.50 -14.52 -15.65
N ASN A 770 10.94 -15.44 -14.88
CA ASN A 770 10.55 -15.20 -13.49
C ASN A 770 11.78 -15.08 -12.57
N GLY A 771 11.61 -14.33 -11.48
CA GLY A 771 12.54 -14.37 -10.35
C GLY A 771 12.44 -15.70 -9.60
N THR A 772 13.56 -16.16 -9.08
CA THR A 772 13.68 -17.38 -8.27
C THR A 772 13.73 -17.00 -6.79
N ASP A 773 12.66 -17.26 -6.05
CA ASP A 773 12.58 -16.88 -4.65
C ASP A 773 13.26 -17.90 -3.72
N TRP A 774 13.68 -17.44 -2.53
CA TRP A 774 14.03 -18.33 -1.42
C TRP A 774 12.79 -18.74 -0.62
N LEU A 775 11.71 -17.96 -0.70
CA LEU A 775 10.47 -18.21 0.05
C LEU A 775 9.63 -19.33 -0.58
N ALA A 776 9.63 -19.42 -1.91
CA ALA A 776 8.80 -20.35 -2.66
C ALA A 776 9.44 -20.71 -4.00
N ASN A 777 9.06 -21.86 -4.56
CA ASN A 777 9.39 -22.26 -5.92
C ASN A 777 8.48 -21.60 -6.99
N GLU A 778 7.78 -20.53 -6.63
CA GLU A 778 6.88 -19.76 -7.47
C GLU A 778 7.12 -18.26 -7.25
N PRO A 779 7.01 -17.42 -8.29
CA PRO A 779 7.30 -16.00 -8.17
C PRO A 779 6.18 -15.22 -7.49
N ASN A 780 6.52 -14.01 -7.03
CA ASN A 780 5.59 -12.96 -6.63
C ASN A 780 4.66 -13.30 -5.44
N LEU A 781 5.09 -14.20 -4.56
CA LEU A 781 4.40 -14.50 -3.30
C LEU A 781 4.91 -13.59 -2.17
N ALA A 782 3.98 -13.18 -1.29
CA ALA A 782 4.23 -12.25 -0.18
C ALA A 782 5.05 -11.00 -0.61
N PRO A 783 4.57 -10.23 -1.62
CA PRO A 783 5.28 -9.03 -2.12
C PRO A 783 5.35 -7.90 -1.09
N ASP A 784 4.55 -7.96 -0.02
CA ASP A 784 4.51 -7.01 1.08
C ASP A 784 5.48 -7.36 2.23
N ARG A 785 6.41 -8.31 2.02
CA ARG A 785 7.41 -8.72 3.04
C ARG A 785 8.15 -7.56 3.68
N TRP A 786 8.40 -6.45 2.99
CA TRP A 786 8.97 -5.21 3.56
C TRP A 786 8.01 -4.01 3.59
N GLY A 787 6.71 -4.24 3.38
CA GLY A 787 5.68 -3.21 3.50
C GLY A 787 5.39 -2.46 2.21
N ARG A 788 5.54 -3.09 1.04
CA ARG A 788 5.17 -2.52 -0.28
C ARG A 788 3.79 -1.86 -0.22
N GLY A 789 3.71 -0.56 -0.51
CA GLY A 789 2.48 0.23 -0.52
C GLY A 789 1.91 0.58 0.86
N GLY A 790 2.15 -0.27 1.86
CA GLY A 790 1.69 -0.12 3.23
C GLY A 790 2.74 0.46 4.19
N LYS A 791 2.47 0.28 5.48
CA LYS A 791 3.40 0.62 6.57
C LYS A 791 4.62 -0.31 6.58
N LYS A 792 5.66 0.08 7.31
CA LYS A 792 6.80 -0.80 7.64
C LYS A 792 6.32 -2.16 8.16
N SER A 793 6.75 -3.25 7.51
CA SER A 793 6.33 -4.60 7.90
C SER A 793 7.11 -5.14 9.12
N PRO A 794 6.62 -6.22 9.76
CA PRO A 794 7.38 -6.92 10.80
C PRO A 794 8.70 -7.55 10.33
N PHE A 795 8.94 -7.73 9.03
CA PHE A 795 10.17 -8.30 8.47
C PHE A 795 11.12 -7.26 7.86
N ASP A 796 10.74 -5.97 7.86
CA ASP A 796 11.64 -4.88 7.45
C ASP A 796 12.86 -4.80 8.41
N PRO A 797 14.10 -4.85 7.91
CA PRO A 797 15.30 -4.88 8.74
C PRO A 797 15.72 -3.51 9.29
N CYS A 798 15.11 -2.41 8.85
CA CYS A 798 15.54 -1.07 9.27
C CYS A 798 15.26 -0.82 10.76
N PRO A 799 16.05 0.05 11.43
CA PRO A 799 15.80 0.45 12.81
C PRO A 799 14.52 1.30 12.95
N GLU A 800 14.16 1.64 14.18
CA GLU A 800 13.01 2.50 14.48
C GLU A 800 13.07 3.84 13.75
N GLY A 801 11.94 4.30 13.22
CA GLY A 801 11.84 5.55 12.44
C GLY A 801 12.42 5.47 11.03
N TRP A 802 12.85 4.29 10.57
CA TRP A 802 13.41 4.04 9.24
C TRP A 802 12.75 2.82 8.58
N ARG A 803 12.66 2.79 7.26
CA ARG A 803 12.14 1.66 6.48
C ARG A 803 12.90 1.43 5.18
N ILE A 804 12.75 0.25 4.59
CA ILE A 804 13.21 -0.01 3.22
C ILE A 804 12.43 0.91 2.26
N PRO A 805 13.10 1.57 1.29
CA PRO A 805 12.44 2.50 0.38
C PRO A 805 11.41 1.82 -0.51
N ASP A 806 10.25 2.47 -0.63
CA ASP A 806 9.15 2.03 -1.48
C ASP A 806 9.06 2.89 -2.76
N LEU A 807 8.31 2.42 -3.76
CA LEU A 807 8.22 2.99 -5.11
C LEU A 807 6.79 3.39 -5.45
N THR A 808 6.57 4.30 -6.42
CA THR A 808 5.20 4.58 -6.93
C THR A 808 4.80 3.72 -8.12
N GLY A 809 5.75 2.98 -8.71
CA GLY A 809 5.51 2.07 -9.83
C GLY A 809 6.49 0.91 -9.84
N VAL A 810 6.05 -0.25 -10.33
CA VAL A 810 6.86 -1.48 -10.39
C VAL A 810 6.92 -2.11 -11.78
N MET A 811 6.47 -1.40 -12.81
CA MET A 811 6.49 -1.85 -14.20
C MET A 811 7.25 -0.85 -15.05
N ILE A 812 8.11 -1.38 -15.92
CA ILE A 812 8.83 -0.61 -16.95
C ILE A 812 7.88 -0.44 -18.14
N SER A 813 7.69 0.79 -18.61
CA SER A 813 6.94 1.11 -19.82
C SER A 813 7.81 1.96 -20.74
N THR A 814 7.91 1.55 -22.00
CA THR A 814 8.72 2.25 -23.00
C THR A 814 8.39 3.74 -23.02
N VAL A 815 9.42 4.59 -22.92
CA VAL A 815 9.36 6.07 -22.89
C VAL A 815 8.60 6.71 -21.72
N GLN A 816 8.21 5.95 -20.71
CA GLN A 816 7.37 6.41 -19.59
C GLN A 816 8.03 6.18 -18.21
N ASP A 817 9.29 5.78 -18.20
CA ASP A 817 10.02 5.43 -16.99
C ASP A 817 10.60 6.67 -16.25
N PHE A 818 9.76 7.64 -15.90
CA PHE A 818 10.19 8.85 -15.18
C PHE A 818 9.50 8.98 -13.81
N GLY A 819 10.29 9.25 -12.76
CA GLY A 819 9.75 9.71 -11.48
C GLY A 819 9.00 8.68 -10.63
N PHE A 820 9.39 7.40 -10.66
CA PHE A 820 8.74 6.36 -9.84
C PHE A 820 9.64 5.69 -8.80
N THR A 821 10.88 6.16 -8.69
CA THR A 821 11.88 5.71 -7.70
C THR A 821 12.47 6.92 -6.97
N PRO A 822 12.77 6.82 -5.65
CA PRO A 822 13.35 7.93 -4.90
C PRO A 822 14.79 8.28 -5.33
N TRP A 823 15.44 7.43 -6.14
CA TRP A 823 16.76 7.72 -6.75
C TRP A 823 16.65 8.32 -8.17
N TYR A 824 15.44 8.56 -8.68
CA TYR A 824 15.23 9.12 -10.01
C TYR A 824 15.94 10.47 -10.16
N LYS A 825 16.71 10.63 -11.24
CA LYS A 825 17.26 11.92 -11.65
C LYS A 825 16.38 12.52 -12.74
N LYS A 826 16.01 13.79 -12.57
CA LYS A 826 15.24 14.57 -13.56
C LYS A 826 15.74 14.30 -14.99
N ASP A 827 14.78 14.06 -15.89
CA ASP A 827 14.96 13.80 -17.32
C ASP A 827 15.72 12.53 -17.71
N LYS A 828 16.02 11.62 -16.77
CA LYS A 828 16.68 10.32 -17.05
C LYS A 828 15.73 9.14 -16.85
N ASN A 829 15.63 8.23 -17.82
CA ASN A 829 14.81 7.02 -17.65
C ASN A 829 15.34 6.18 -16.46
N ALA A 830 14.48 5.89 -15.48
CA ALA A 830 14.91 5.21 -14.25
C ALA A 830 15.46 3.80 -14.50
N ALA A 831 14.92 3.10 -15.51
CA ALA A 831 15.31 1.74 -15.88
C ALA A 831 16.43 1.68 -16.94
N THR A 832 17.20 2.75 -17.10
CA THR A 832 18.36 2.82 -18.01
C THR A 832 19.65 3.06 -17.23
N SER A 833 20.72 2.39 -17.64
CA SER A 833 22.05 2.61 -17.06
C SER A 833 22.71 3.87 -17.62
N TYR A 834 23.12 4.77 -16.74
CA TYR A 834 23.81 6.02 -17.09
C TYR A 834 25.12 6.19 -16.33
N SER A 835 26.03 6.99 -16.88
CA SER A 835 27.35 7.23 -16.29
C SER A 835 27.22 7.96 -14.96
N ILE A 836 27.90 7.44 -13.94
CA ILE A 836 27.87 8.06 -12.61
C ILE A 836 28.47 9.46 -12.66
N ILE A 837 29.55 9.65 -13.42
CA ILE A 837 30.30 10.91 -13.47
C ILE A 837 29.53 11.97 -14.27
N THR A 838 29.10 11.63 -15.49
CA THR A 838 28.55 12.63 -16.41
C THR A 838 27.05 12.83 -16.23
N ASP A 839 26.31 11.76 -15.93
CA ASP A 839 24.85 11.85 -15.83
C ASP A 839 24.39 12.09 -14.41
N TYR A 840 25.00 11.44 -13.41
CA TYR A 840 24.60 11.58 -12.00
C TYR A 840 25.48 12.57 -11.20
N LEU A 841 26.56 13.10 -11.79
CA LEU A 841 27.50 14.03 -11.14
C LEU A 841 28.13 13.44 -9.86
N GLY A 842 28.25 12.11 -9.82
CA GLY A 842 28.93 11.37 -8.77
C GLY A 842 30.42 11.19 -9.05
N GLN A 843 31.14 10.71 -8.05
CA GLN A 843 32.57 10.42 -8.13
C GLN A 843 32.84 8.96 -7.78
N ARG A 844 33.65 8.29 -8.61
CA ARG A 844 34.12 6.93 -8.37
C ARG A 844 35.35 6.96 -7.47
N VAL A 845 35.36 6.17 -6.41
CA VAL A 845 36.51 6.00 -5.52
C VAL A 845 37.23 4.69 -5.84
N ARG A 846 38.55 4.74 -6.03
CA ARG A 846 39.43 3.60 -6.29
C ARG A 846 40.28 3.26 -5.08
N ARG A 847 40.76 2.02 -4.99
CA ARG A 847 41.64 1.59 -3.90
C ARG A 847 42.99 2.31 -3.90
N SER A 848 43.60 2.42 -5.08
CA SER A 848 44.80 3.22 -5.33
C SER A 848 44.96 3.47 -6.82
N ALA A 849 46.00 4.24 -7.21
CA ALA A 849 46.35 4.42 -8.62
C ALA A 849 46.73 3.09 -9.31
N SER A 850 47.39 2.17 -8.59
CA SER A 850 47.80 0.85 -9.10
C SER A 850 46.72 -0.22 -8.95
N ALA A 851 45.93 -0.19 -7.87
CA ALA A 851 44.76 -1.05 -7.66
C ALA A 851 43.48 -0.30 -8.05
N SER A 852 43.23 -0.25 -9.37
CA SER A 852 42.23 0.65 -9.97
C SER A 852 40.76 0.22 -9.81
N TYR A 853 40.49 -0.85 -9.06
CA TYR A 853 39.13 -1.32 -8.82
C TYR A 853 38.34 -0.35 -7.94
N THR A 854 37.03 -0.32 -8.16
CA THR A 854 36.11 0.57 -7.46
C THR A 854 35.82 0.05 -6.05
N ILE A 855 35.97 0.92 -5.05
CA ILE A 855 35.67 0.65 -3.63
C ILE A 855 34.44 1.41 -3.12
N GLY A 856 33.90 2.33 -3.93
CA GLY A 856 32.66 3.02 -3.63
C GLY A 856 32.43 4.25 -4.51
N TYR A 857 31.38 4.98 -4.17
CA TYR A 857 30.89 6.14 -4.90
C TYR A 857 30.50 7.26 -3.96
N MET A 858 30.74 8.49 -4.38
CA MET A 858 30.29 9.69 -3.68
C MET A 858 29.32 10.50 -4.53
N PHE A 859 28.27 11.02 -3.92
CA PHE A 859 27.25 11.85 -4.57
C PHE A 859 27.11 13.17 -3.83
N ASN A 860 28.09 14.05 -4.07
CA ASN A 860 28.27 15.30 -3.33
C ASN A 860 27.62 16.50 -4.02
N ASP A 861 27.25 16.35 -5.29
CA ASP A 861 26.61 17.41 -6.04
C ASP A 861 25.23 17.74 -5.45
N SER A 862 24.97 19.03 -5.24
CA SER A 862 23.73 19.51 -4.64
C SER A 862 22.47 19.14 -5.42
N SER A 863 22.59 18.92 -6.74
CA SER A 863 21.48 18.52 -7.62
C SER A 863 21.16 17.01 -7.57
N TYR A 864 22.03 16.19 -6.99
CA TYR A 864 21.84 14.73 -6.88
C TYR A 864 22.48 14.17 -5.60
N LYS A 865 22.06 14.68 -4.44
CA LYS A 865 22.65 14.34 -3.14
C LYS A 865 21.97 13.11 -2.49
N THR A 866 22.18 11.93 -3.05
CA THR A 866 21.59 10.65 -2.57
C THR A 866 22.47 9.90 -1.54
N GLY A 867 23.57 10.52 -1.09
CA GLY A 867 24.53 9.98 -0.13
C GLY A 867 25.63 9.14 -0.75
N ASN A 868 26.62 8.72 0.04
CA ASN A 868 27.78 7.97 -0.46
C ASN A 868 27.61 6.46 -0.26
N TYR A 869 28.12 5.63 -1.18
CA TYR A 869 27.87 4.19 -1.20
C TYR A 869 29.18 3.38 -1.25
N PRO A 870 29.40 2.43 -0.32
CA PRO A 870 30.51 1.48 -0.40
C PRO A 870 30.27 0.45 -1.52
N ASN A 871 31.36 -0.12 -2.05
CA ASN A 871 31.27 -1.35 -2.84
C ASN A 871 31.34 -2.59 -1.94
N SER A 872 30.20 -2.93 -1.35
CA SER A 872 30.03 -4.14 -0.51
C SER A 872 29.79 -5.41 -1.33
N GLY A 873 29.79 -5.32 -2.66
CA GLY A 873 29.38 -6.39 -3.57
C GLY A 873 27.96 -6.92 -3.37
N SER A 874 27.66 -8.02 -4.05
CA SER A 874 26.43 -8.81 -3.94
C SER A 874 26.73 -10.30 -3.95
N ARG A 875 25.91 -11.10 -3.27
CA ARG A 875 26.04 -12.56 -3.15
C ARG A 875 25.01 -13.26 -4.02
N GLY A 876 25.42 -14.29 -4.75
CA GLY A 876 24.50 -15.10 -5.56
C GLY A 876 24.04 -14.45 -6.86
N PHE A 877 24.64 -13.32 -7.24
CA PHE A 877 24.23 -12.50 -8.38
C PHE A 877 24.26 -13.28 -9.70
N ARG A 878 23.20 -13.10 -10.49
CA ARG A 878 23.10 -13.48 -11.89
C ARG A 878 22.22 -12.48 -12.64
N SER A 879 22.29 -12.50 -13.97
CA SER A 879 21.29 -11.85 -14.82
C SER A 879 20.15 -12.84 -15.05
N VAL A 880 18.97 -12.54 -14.52
CA VAL A 880 17.76 -13.39 -14.63
C VAL A 880 17.27 -13.48 -16.07
N THR A 881 17.36 -12.39 -16.83
CA THR A 881 16.96 -12.32 -18.24
C THR A 881 18.07 -12.78 -19.19
N ALA A 882 19.19 -13.29 -18.70
CA ALA A 882 20.22 -13.92 -19.52
C ALA A 882 20.19 -15.44 -19.36
N ASN A 883 20.53 -16.16 -20.42
CA ASN A 883 20.69 -17.60 -20.37
C ASN A 883 21.98 -17.97 -19.63
N GLN A 884 21.89 -18.22 -18.32
CA GLN A 884 23.01 -18.59 -17.45
C GLN A 884 22.88 -20.03 -16.93
N THR A 885 23.98 -20.61 -16.44
CA THR A 885 24.00 -21.97 -15.91
C THR A 885 23.13 -22.11 -14.65
N ALA A 886 22.42 -23.24 -14.53
CA ALA A 886 21.46 -23.46 -13.45
C ALA A 886 22.10 -23.73 -12.07
N THR A 887 23.40 -24.03 -12.02
CA THR A 887 24.10 -24.36 -10.76
C THR A 887 24.24 -23.14 -9.85
N GLY A 888 24.17 -21.93 -10.40
CA GLY A 888 24.34 -20.69 -9.65
C GLY A 888 25.73 -20.54 -9.04
N THR A 889 25.96 -19.42 -8.36
CA THR A 889 27.23 -19.15 -7.67
C THR A 889 27.00 -18.52 -6.30
N TYR A 890 26.83 -19.37 -5.29
CA TYR A 890 26.30 -18.95 -3.99
C TYR A 890 27.39 -18.61 -2.96
N ASN A 891 28.60 -19.11 -3.18
CA ASN A 891 29.73 -19.08 -2.24
C ASN A 891 30.74 -17.94 -2.46
N PHE A 892 30.44 -16.94 -3.28
CA PHE A 892 31.33 -15.79 -3.48
C PHE A 892 30.60 -14.46 -3.47
N ILE A 893 31.35 -13.37 -3.27
CA ILE A 893 30.88 -11.98 -3.35
C ILE A 893 31.28 -11.36 -4.69
N ASN A 894 30.27 -10.93 -5.46
CA ASN A 894 30.43 -10.20 -6.72
C ASN A 894 30.62 -8.71 -6.44
N TYR A 895 31.83 -8.18 -6.67
CA TYR A 895 32.13 -6.75 -6.50
C TYR A 895 31.89 -5.90 -7.76
N GLN A 896 31.45 -6.51 -8.87
CA GLN A 896 31.10 -5.76 -10.06
C GLN A 896 29.70 -5.13 -9.94
N TYR A 897 28.78 -5.82 -9.29
CA TYR A 897 27.37 -5.41 -9.21
C TYR A 897 26.91 -5.21 -7.76
N PRO A 898 27.46 -4.24 -7.01
CA PRO A 898 26.87 -3.84 -5.74
C PRO A 898 25.55 -3.09 -5.99
N GLY A 899 24.66 -3.10 -5.00
CA GLY A 899 23.38 -2.40 -5.09
C GLY A 899 22.70 -2.26 -3.75
N VAL A 900 21.51 -1.67 -3.77
CA VAL A 900 20.67 -1.50 -2.59
C VAL A 900 19.23 -1.87 -2.91
N TRP A 901 18.63 -2.70 -2.06
CA TRP A 901 17.26 -3.15 -2.24
C TRP A 901 16.21 -2.06 -2.07
N THR A 902 15.10 -2.22 -2.79
CA THR A 902 13.81 -1.56 -2.53
C THR A 902 12.81 -2.57 -1.98
N ALA A 903 11.66 -2.08 -1.50
CA ALA A 903 10.57 -2.91 -0.98
C ALA A 903 9.71 -3.57 -2.07
N ALA A 904 10.06 -3.44 -3.36
CA ALA A 904 9.20 -3.81 -4.48
C ALA A 904 9.67 -5.04 -5.28
N LEU A 905 8.68 -5.79 -5.79
CA LEU A 905 8.84 -6.78 -6.85
C LEU A 905 8.27 -6.23 -8.16
N ASN A 906 8.85 -6.62 -9.28
CA ASN A 906 8.34 -6.31 -10.61
C ASN A 906 6.95 -6.93 -10.85
N SER A 907 6.14 -6.21 -11.62
CA SER A 907 4.77 -6.51 -12.04
C SER A 907 4.60 -7.82 -12.83
N ASN A 908 3.38 -8.04 -13.34
CA ASN A 908 2.97 -9.11 -14.24
C ASN A 908 3.25 -10.53 -13.73
N TYR A 909 3.28 -10.72 -12.41
CA TYR A 909 3.59 -12.00 -11.78
C TYR A 909 5.00 -12.55 -12.05
N ILE A 910 5.95 -11.67 -12.40
CA ILE A 910 7.33 -12.03 -12.70
C ILE A 910 8.15 -12.23 -11.41
N GLY A 911 7.88 -11.45 -10.36
CA GLY A 911 8.48 -11.66 -9.03
C GLY A 911 9.97 -11.39 -8.91
N ARG A 912 10.55 -10.58 -9.81
CA ARG A 912 11.95 -10.13 -9.72
C ARG A 912 12.02 -8.86 -8.83
N PRO A 913 12.86 -8.79 -7.78
CA PRO A 913 12.95 -7.61 -6.93
C PRO A 913 13.64 -6.45 -7.63
N VAL A 914 13.28 -5.24 -7.22
CA VAL A 914 13.83 -3.98 -7.73
C VAL A 914 14.94 -3.47 -6.81
N ASN A 915 16.06 -3.03 -7.39
CA ASN A 915 17.15 -2.34 -6.70
C ASN A 915 17.66 -1.12 -7.46
N ILE A 916 18.43 -0.29 -6.77
CA ILE A 916 19.49 0.50 -7.41
C ILE A 916 20.70 -0.42 -7.60
N LEU A 917 21.27 -0.45 -8.80
CA LEU A 917 22.45 -1.26 -9.12
C LEU A 917 23.55 -0.39 -9.71
N PHE A 918 24.79 -0.63 -9.27
CA PHE A 918 25.99 -0.05 -9.84
C PHE A 918 26.71 -1.09 -10.70
N ASP A 919 27.31 -0.65 -11.81
CA ASP A 919 28.26 -1.43 -12.60
C ASP A 919 29.66 -0.87 -12.33
N ALA A 920 30.34 -1.53 -11.40
CA ALA A 920 31.61 -1.11 -10.84
C ALA A 920 32.84 -1.45 -11.70
N ALA A 921 32.61 -2.02 -12.89
CA ALA A 921 33.66 -2.23 -13.88
C ALA A 921 34.36 -0.91 -14.20
N SER A 922 35.70 -0.95 -14.29
CA SER A 922 36.54 0.22 -14.50
C SER A 922 36.20 0.98 -15.80
N THR A 923 35.70 0.26 -16.81
CA THR A 923 35.29 0.74 -18.13
C THR A 923 33.84 1.22 -18.21
N ALA A 924 32.95 0.75 -17.33
CA ALA A 924 31.53 1.07 -17.38
C ALA A 924 31.16 2.24 -16.47
N ASN A 925 31.46 2.14 -15.17
CA ASN A 925 31.24 3.19 -14.16
C ASN A 925 29.86 3.88 -14.25
N ARG A 926 28.81 3.08 -14.18
CA ARG A 926 27.43 3.49 -14.41
C ARG A 926 26.50 2.95 -13.33
N MET A 927 25.31 3.55 -13.21
CA MET A 927 24.26 3.07 -12.32
C MET A 927 22.90 3.09 -13.01
N ILE A 928 22.01 2.27 -12.50
CA ILE A 928 20.59 2.19 -12.90
C ILE A 928 19.75 2.36 -11.62
N ALA A 929 18.80 3.30 -11.65
CA ALA A 929 18.01 3.69 -10.48
C ALA A 929 16.79 2.77 -10.24
N PHE A 930 16.39 2.00 -11.26
CA PHE A 930 15.39 0.96 -11.20
C PHE A 930 15.88 -0.25 -11.99
N HIS A 931 16.46 -1.24 -11.31
CA HIS A 931 16.92 -2.47 -11.92
C HIS A 931 16.09 -3.63 -11.40
N ASP A 932 15.45 -4.35 -12.32
CA ASP A 932 14.50 -5.42 -12.03
C ASP A 932 15.04 -6.80 -12.40
N ASN A 933 16.31 -6.93 -12.78
CA ASN A 933 16.90 -8.16 -13.28
C ASN A 933 17.63 -8.92 -12.16
N ASN A 934 16.89 -9.20 -11.10
CA ASN A 934 17.41 -9.81 -9.87
C ASN A 934 16.56 -11.01 -9.43
N ASP A 935 17.09 -11.84 -8.54
CA ASP A 935 16.31 -12.84 -7.80
C ASP A 935 16.15 -12.44 -6.32
N PRO A 936 15.01 -12.77 -5.68
CA PRO A 936 14.83 -12.55 -4.25
C PRO A 936 15.88 -13.24 -3.36
N TYR A 937 16.49 -14.35 -3.81
CA TYR A 937 17.50 -15.05 -3.02
C TYR A 937 18.83 -14.29 -2.92
N PHE A 938 19.11 -13.31 -3.77
CA PHE A 938 20.39 -12.58 -3.76
C PHE A 938 20.65 -11.92 -2.39
N GLY A 939 21.89 -11.99 -1.91
CA GLY A 939 22.34 -11.21 -0.76
C GLY A 939 22.86 -9.85 -1.22
N MET A 940 22.26 -8.76 -0.73
CA MET A 940 22.70 -7.40 -1.09
C MET A 940 22.38 -6.41 0.02
N SER A 941 23.01 -5.23 -0.01
CA SER A 941 22.86 -4.19 1.00
C SER A 941 21.44 -3.61 1.06
N CYS A 942 21.07 -3.13 2.25
CA CYS A 942 19.86 -2.32 2.49
C CYS A 942 20.27 -0.93 2.97
N ARG A 943 19.66 0.11 2.41
CA ARG A 943 19.75 1.51 2.88
C ARG A 943 18.35 2.02 3.13
N CYS A 944 18.10 2.47 4.34
CA CYS A 944 16.77 2.86 4.76
C CYS A 944 16.48 4.32 4.43
N VAL A 945 15.20 4.67 4.38
CA VAL A 945 14.69 6.04 4.32
C VAL A 945 13.89 6.36 5.57
N LYS A 946 13.89 7.64 5.93
CA LYS A 946 13.17 8.11 7.12
C LYS A 946 11.68 7.94 6.93
N ILE A 947 11.01 7.39 7.93
CA ILE A 947 9.55 7.35 7.95
C ILE A 947 9.04 8.75 8.28
N LYS A 948 8.11 9.25 7.46
CA LYS A 948 7.36 10.46 7.75
C LYS A 948 6.04 10.07 8.42
N TYR A 949 5.58 10.92 9.33
CA TYR A 949 4.33 10.72 10.05
C TYR A 949 3.46 11.96 9.89
N ASP A 950 2.15 11.75 9.76
CA ASP A 950 1.16 12.83 9.78
C ASP A 950 0.96 13.39 11.21
N ALA A 951 0.10 14.39 11.35
CA ALA A 951 -0.17 15.04 12.64
C ALA A 951 -0.81 14.09 13.66
N GLU A 952 -1.46 13.03 13.19
CA GLU A 952 -2.11 11.98 13.96
C GLU A 952 -1.14 10.84 14.33
N GLY A 953 0.11 10.88 13.83
CA GLY A 953 1.14 9.88 14.08
C GLY A 953 1.06 8.64 13.18
N ASN A 954 0.26 8.66 12.12
CA ASN A 954 0.24 7.60 11.11
C ASN A 954 1.38 7.80 10.12
N GLU A 955 1.97 6.70 9.66
CA GLU A 955 3.01 6.75 8.64
C GLU A 955 2.45 7.24 7.29
N GLU A 956 3.13 8.22 6.70
CA GLU A 956 2.81 8.74 5.37
C GLU A 956 3.32 7.82 4.26
N GLY A 957 2.64 7.81 3.12
CA GLY A 957 3.01 7.06 1.93
C GLY A 957 4.05 7.79 1.08
N VAL A 958 4.38 7.19 -0.07
CA VAL A 958 5.41 7.72 -0.99
C VAL A 958 4.94 8.87 -1.87
N ILE A 959 3.62 9.10 -1.96
CA ILE A 959 3.03 10.20 -2.72
C ILE A 959 2.91 11.39 -1.77
N PRO A 960 3.64 12.50 -1.99
CA PRO A 960 3.60 13.63 -1.07
C PRO A 960 2.22 14.32 -1.09
N LYS A 961 1.62 14.49 0.09
CA LYS A 961 0.33 15.15 0.30
C LYS A 961 0.35 16.63 -0.05
N LEU A 962 1.43 17.31 0.32
CA LEU A 962 1.60 18.74 0.11
C LEU A 962 2.49 19.00 -1.10
N GLN A 963 2.37 20.21 -1.64
CA GLN A 963 3.25 20.67 -2.69
C GLN A 963 4.70 20.72 -2.17
N ILE A 964 5.61 20.03 -2.85
CA ILE A 964 7.03 20.02 -2.53
C ILE A 964 7.63 21.39 -2.85
N THR A 965 8.36 21.93 -1.88
CA THR A 965 9.19 23.13 -2.05
C THR A 965 10.67 22.78 -2.10
N SER A 966 11.51 23.73 -2.51
CA SER A 966 12.96 23.57 -2.41
C SER A 966 13.37 23.26 -0.96
N LEU A 967 14.37 22.39 -0.83
CA LEU A 967 14.97 22.11 0.46
C LEU A 967 15.65 23.40 0.98
N PRO A 968 15.55 23.71 2.28
CA PRO A 968 16.19 24.88 2.85
C PRO A 968 17.71 24.82 2.66
N ALA A 969 18.34 25.98 2.42
CA ALA A 969 19.78 26.09 2.21
C ALA A 969 20.60 25.77 3.47
N SER A 970 19.99 25.82 4.65
CA SER A 970 20.57 25.45 5.94
C SER A 970 19.93 24.20 6.53
N LYS A 971 20.74 23.38 7.21
CA LYS A 971 20.26 22.22 7.97
C LYS A 971 19.27 22.71 9.04
N PRO A 972 18.04 22.17 9.13
CA PRO A 972 17.14 22.51 10.21
C PRO A 972 17.81 22.23 11.56
N SER A 973 17.54 23.09 12.55
CA SER A 973 17.91 22.86 13.94
C SER A 973 17.39 21.48 14.40
N ALA A 974 18.12 20.81 15.29
CA ALA A 974 17.69 19.51 15.83
C ALA A 974 16.26 19.62 16.41
N LEU A 975 15.40 18.66 16.04
CA LEU A 975 14.08 18.51 16.66
C LEU A 975 14.26 18.17 18.14
N LEU A 976 13.49 18.84 19.01
CA LEU A 976 13.44 18.55 20.45
C LEU A 976 12.94 17.11 20.68
N SER A 977 13.45 16.43 21.70
CA SER A 977 13.06 15.06 21.98
C SER A 977 11.66 15.00 22.60
N LYS A 978 10.98 13.86 22.44
CA LYS A 978 9.62 13.64 22.96
C LYS A 978 9.53 13.77 24.49
N ASN A 979 10.66 13.68 25.20
CA ASN A 979 10.76 13.83 26.64
C ASN A 979 10.88 15.30 27.08
N ASP A 980 11.13 16.23 26.16
CA ASP A 980 11.34 17.65 26.46
C ASP A 980 10.05 18.48 26.42
N VAL A 981 8.89 17.87 26.14
CA VAL A 981 7.61 18.57 25.89
C VAL A 981 6.51 18.06 26.83
N GLN A 982 6.01 18.94 27.71
CA GLN A 982 4.80 18.69 28.52
C GLN A 982 3.62 19.54 28.03
N ALA A 983 2.42 18.96 28.03
CA ALA A 983 1.18 19.64 27.64
C ALA A 983 0.73 20.67 28.70
N ILE A 984 0.47 21.91 28.28
CA ILE A 984 -0.07 22.97 29.15
C ILE A 984 -1.58 23.14 28.85
N LYS A 985 -2.40 23.18 29.91
CA LYS A 985 -3.83 23.51 29.86
C LYS A 985 -4.06 25.03 29.86
N GLU A 986 -5.10 25.42 29.14
CA GLU A 986 -5.84 26.69 29.07
C GLU A 986 -5.48 27.76 30.12
N ASP A 987 -4.73 28.79 29.72
CA ASP A 987 -4.85 30.17 30.22
C ASP A 987 -4.13 31.17 29.28
N LYS A 988 -4.66 32.40 29.13
CA LYS A 988 -4.25 33.41 28.14
C LYS A 988 -2.80 33.89 28.32
N ILE A 989 -1.91 33.41 27.46
CA ILE A 989 -0.53 33.89 27.28
C ILE A 989 -0.53 35.13 26.37
N SER A 990 0.29 36.14 26.66
CA SER A 990 0.44 37.33 25.80
C SER A 990 1.91 37.67 25.50
N PHE A 991 2.16 38.30 24.35
CA PHE A 991 3.51 38.59 23.85
C PHE A 991 3.69 40.07 23.53
N PHE A 992 4.85 40.63 23.90
CA PHE A 992 5.15 42.04 23.68
C PHE A 992 6.66 42.28 23.52
N PRO A 993 7.09 43.34 22.82
CA PRO A 993 6.28 44.16 21.93
C PRO A 993 5.84 43.34 20.70
N ASN A 994 4.65 43.64 20.18
CA ASN A 994 4.16 43.13 18.90
C ASN A 994 3.54 44.31 18.14
N PRO A 995 4.23 44.93 17.17
CA PRO A 995 5.39 44.39 16.45
C PRO A 995 6.69 44.30 17.27
N VAL A 996 7.52 43.29 16.98
CA VAL A 996 8.81 43.01 17.62
C VAL A 996 9.98 43.41 16.71
N LYS A 997 10.99 44.08 17.27
CA LYS A 997 12.25 44.39 16.56
C LYS A 997 13.30 43.31 16.76
N GLU A 998 13.67 43.00 18.00
CA GLU A 998 14.74 42.04 18.28
C GLU A 998 14.38 41.08 19.41
N GLU A 999 13.86 41.57 20.52
CA GLU A 999 13.49 40.74 21.66
C GLU A 999 11.97 40.66 21.82
N LEU A 1000 11.43 39.44 21.89
CA LEU A 1000 10.03 39.16 22.21
C LEU A 1000 9.93 38.68 23.66
N TYR A 1001 9.02 39.27 24.42
CA TYR A 1001 8.73 38.93 25.81
C TYR A 1001 7.42 38.15 25.89
N ILE A 1002 7.35 37.21 26.83
CA ILE A 1002 6.14 36.46 27.17
C ILE A 1002 5.64 36.90 28.55
N LYS A 1003 4.34 37.16 28.66
CA LYS A 1003 3.64 37.34 29.93
C LYS A 1003 2.75 36.13 30.16
N THR A 1004 3.03 35.36 31.22
CA THR A 1004 2.19 34.24 31.64
C THR A 1004 1.55 34.48 33.00
N PRO A 1005 0.40 33.87 33.32
CA PRO A 1005 -0.28 34.05 34.60
C PRO A 1005 0.44 33.41 35.78
N ASP A 1006 1.28 32.40 35.53
CA ASP A 1006 1.84 31.49 36.53
C ASP A 1006 3.33 31.73 36.83
N ASN A 1007 3.98 32.68 36.15
CA ASN A 1007 5.41 33.01 36.28
C ASN A 1007 6.35 31.79 36.25
N ARG A 1008 5.95 30.70 35.57
CA ARG A 1008 6.78 29.48 35.46
C ARG A 1008 7.87 29.66 34.42
N GLU A 1009 9.07 29.17 34.72
CA GLU A 1009 10.12 28.97 33.71
C GLU A 1009 9.84 27.70 32.91
N GLY A 1010 10.05 27.71 31.59
CA GLY A 1010 9.88 26.50 30.77
C GLY A 1010 9.05 26.62 29.49
N TYR A 1011 8.69 27.82 29.03
CA TYR A 1011 7.92 27.97 27.78
C TYR A 1011 8.79 27.81 26.54
N TYR A 1012 8.52 26.77 25.74
CA TYR A 1012 9.11 26.57 24.42
C TYR A 1012 8.22 27.18 23.36
N TYR A 1013 8.83 27.63 22.27
CA TYR A 1013 8.10 28.23 21.17
C TYR A 1013 8.52 27.67 19.82
N GLN A 1014 7.58 27.72 18.88
CA GLN A 1014 7.72 27.41 17.48
C GLN A 1014 7.14 28.57 16.68
N ILE A 1015 7.95 29.22 15.85
CA ILE A 1015 7.54 30.31 14.97
C ILE A 1015 7.45 29.76 13.56
N TYR A 1016 6.28 29.91 12.96
CA TYR A 1016 5.98 29.56 11.60
C TYR A 1016 5.82 30.82 10.74
N ASN A 1017 6.22 30.77 9.48
CA ASN A 1017 5.83 31.81 8.53
C ASN A 1017 4.35 31.64 8.11
N MET A 1018 3.84 32.60 7.33
CA MET A 1018 2.44 32.56 6.85
C MET A 1018 2.12 31.38 5.91
N SER A 1019 3.13 30.67 5.43
CA SER A 1019 2.99 29.44 4.64
C SER A 1019 3.00 28.17 5.51
N GLY A 1020 3.01 28.31 6.85
CA GLY A 1020 3.00 27.19 7.80
C GLY A 1020 4.35 26.51 8.00
N GLN A 1021 5.46 27.10 7.51
CA GLN A 1021 6.81 26.52 7.68
C GLN A 1021 7.43 26.97 8.99
N LEU A 1022 7.96 26.04 9.80
CA LEU A 1022 8.71 26.36 11.01
C LEU A 1022 10.01 27.09 10.64
N VAL A 1023 10.13 28.35 11.03
CA VAL A 1023 11.28 29.22 10.74
C VAL A 1023 12.21 29.42 11.94
N LYS A 1024 11.70 29.24 13.17
CA LYS A 1024 12.49 29.34 14.40
C LYS A 1024 11.80 28.59 15.53
N SER A 1025 12.56 27.97 16.42
CA SER A 1025 12.07 27.43 17.68
C SER A 1025 13.08 27.70 18.79
N GLY A 1026 12.65 27.61 20.04
CA GLY A 1026 13.51 27.87 21.18
C GLY A 1026 12.75 27.87 22.49
N LYS A 1027 13.38 28.40 23.53
CA LYS A 1027 12.81 28.57 24.87
C LYS A 1027 12.83 30.05 25.24
N PHE A 1028 11.82 30.51 25.97
CA PHE A 1028 11.89 31.80 26.66
C PHE A 1028 12.79 31.67 27.90
N GLU A 1029 13.90 32.41 27.90
CA GLU A 1029 14.80 32.51 29.05
C GLU A 1029 14.53 33.82 29.78
N ASN A 1030 14.26 33.77 31.08
CA ASN A 1030 13.86 34.92 31.90
C ASN A 1030 12.70 35.73 31.26
N GLY A 1031 11.73 35.03 30.66
CA GLY A 1031 10.55 35.64 30.04
C GLY A 1031 10.81 36.32 28.69
N LYS A 1032 11.97 36.13 28.05
CA LYS A 1032 12.29 36.71 26.74
C LYS A 1032 12.95 35.74 25.77
N THR A 1033 12.88 36.06 24.48
CA THR A 1033 13.62 35.38 23.41
C THR A 1033 14.09 36.38 22.34
N ASN A 1034 15.20 36.05 21.70
CA ASN A 1034 15.77 36.85 20.61
C ASN A 1034 15.25 36.37 19.24
N LEU A 1035 14.64 37.27 18.48
CA LEU A 1035 14.08 37.08 17.15
C LEU A 1035 14.82 37.88 16.05
N SER A 1036 16.02 38.40 16.31
CA SER A 1036 16.80 39.20 15.33
C SER A 1036 17.11 38.45 14.03
N SER A 1037 17.19 37.11 14.09
CA SER A 1037 17.42 36.26 12.92
C SER A 1037 16.22 36.12 11.97
N LEU A 1038 15.04 36.63 12.35
CA LEU A 1038 13.86 36.65 11.48
C LEU A 1038 13.90 37.89 10.59
N ILE A 1039 13.53 37.73 9.32
CA ILE A 1039 13.32 38.86 8.40
C ILE A 1039 12.02 39.60 8.76
N THR A 1040 11.89 40.87 8.34
CA THR A 1040 10.65 41.64 8.50
C THR A 1040 9.46 40.91 7.89
N GLY A 1041 8.37 40.73 8.65
CA GLY A 1041 7.22 39.97 8.18
C GLY A 1041 6.24 39.54 9.28
N THR A 1042 5.12 38.94 8.86
CA THR A 1042 4.15 38.34 9.79
C THR A 1042 4.47 36.87 10.00
N TYR A 1043 4.38 36.42 11.26
CA TYR A 1043 4.63 35.05 11.68
C TYR A 1043 3.53 34.54 12.64
N LEU A 1044 3.48 33.22 12.79
CA LEU A 1044 2.60 32.48 13.66
C LEU A 1044 3.44 31.81 14.76
N LEU A 1045 3.25 32.20 16.02
CA LEU A 1045 3.96 31.68 17.18
C LEU A 1045 3.07 30.65 17.90
N ARG A 1046 3.55 29.42 18.04
CA ARG A 1046 2.95 28.36 18.84
C ARG A 1046 3.80 28.14 20.09
N ILE A 1047 3.17 27.90 21.24
CA ILE A 1047 3.87 27.61 22.50
C ILE A 1047 3.71 26.14 22.84
N ASN A 1048 4.82 25.46 23.10
CA ASN A 1048 4.90 24.02 23.33
C ASN A 1048 4.15 23.25 22.21
N ASP A 1049 3.00 22.66 22.55
CA ASP A 1049 2.08 21.99 21.62
C ASP A 1049 0.65 22.54 21.69
N SER A 1050 0.47 23.81 22.09
CA SER A 1050 -0.86 24.43 22.20
C SER A 1050 -1.63 24.35 20.88
N LYS A 1051 -2.95 24.15 20.96
CA LYS A 1051 -3.86 24.32 19.83
C LYS A 1051 -4.00 25.79 19.43
N GLU A 1052 -3.69 26.71 20.35
CA GLU A 1052 -3.66 28.15 20.08
C GLU A 1052 -2.35 28.57 19.42
N ILE A 1053 -2.47 29.38 18.36
CA ILE A 1053 -1.37 29.98 17.61
C ILE A 1053 -1.56 31.50 17.66
N VAL A 1054 -0.51 32.23 18.01
CA VAL A 1054 -0.56 33.69 18.15
C VAL A 1054 0.21 34.37 17.03
N LYS A 1055 -0.41 35.35 16.37
CA LYS A 1055 0.23 36.13 15.31
C LYS A 1055 1.21 37.14 15.90
N ILE A 1056 2.46 37.15 15.41
CA ILE A 1056 3.48 38.14 15.73
C ILE A 1056 3.96 38.83 14.45
N ILE A 1057 4.33 40.11 14.55
CA ILE A 1057 4.84 40.92 13.44
C ILE A 1057 6.29 41.30 13.75
N LYS A 1058 7.23 40.90 12.90
CA LYS A 1058 8.65 41.31 12.98
C LYS A 1058 8.83 42.57 12.12
N GLU A 1059 9.32 43.64 12.72
CA GLU A 1059 9.73 44.88 12.03
C GLU A 1059 11.12 44.76 11.41
#